data_AF-A0A3P9H118-F1
#
_entry.id   AF-A0A3P9H118-F1
#
_cell.length_a   1.000
_cell.length_b   1.000
_cell.length_c   1.000
_cell.angle_alpha   90.00
_cell.angle_beta   90.00
_cell.angle_gamma   90.00
#
_symmetry.space_group_name_H-M   'P 1'
#
loop_
_entity.id
_entity.type
_entity.pdbx_description
1 polymer ?
#
loop_
_entity_poly.entity_id
_entity_poly.type
_entity_poly.pdbx_seq_one_letter_code
_entity_poly.pdbx_strand_id
1 'polypeptide(L)'
;MANVTDLQTKYSKLAQEYSKLRAQNQVLKKAVVDEQANSATLKEQLKQRDQSLRRQEQEMDSLSFRNQQLAKRVELLQEELAASETKGKKGKSKGDSPSQHGLQTQSVFDEDLQKKIEENERLHIQFYEADEQHRKREAELKARLEELEKNAEQHQTAADGLAKKYVETIERLQGDKARLEVKAQSLEMEAKECRVRSEECEHFSALLCWPQLKARDVASQALSFIQDLVAALLNFHSYTEQRIHIYPLDSSIEPISPLNQKFSQYLHENAVYVRPLEDSFVQLYQSITEDTITALETVVKLRDFASNFSSYTHFLQKILPYQLKSLEEECEAPLCTAALTAKNQDLQSDVKKVTSVFEKLQNYINLLALPCVRQDAMPQTSVAAVFTQLAACLHSLHDSVKEMSKHYNQKASMEQELPTVTQKLCTTTECLLGSLCSLTSSTGKIATFFSNNLDFFTSSGYSPRGSTVTLNPLQAESLLANKKRAAAFIHALKRPRAPSVPYSEALSNRRVLTSSTESREGLTQQVQQSLEKIARLEQEKEHWLLEAQLGKVRLEKENQRIAELEAQLAAAALGGSPDSQRAAAAGCSMLCLCLQVGDEESREQLIKSHYMCRVGELTTQLQISDSKAVHFHSECRALAKRLTIAEKARETLSEDVKLANQKITHLQDELATTKRSYEDQLSMMSDHLCSMNETLSKQREEIDTLKLGSKVNTKKNKSR
;
A
#
# COMPACT_ATOMS: atom_id res chain seq x y z
N MET A 1 -46.17 9.03 7.79
CA MET A 1 -45.16 10.05 8.16
C MET A 1 -43.73 9.67 7.73
N ALA A 2 -43.35 8.38 7.62
CA ALA A 2 -42.02 7.95 7.16
C ALA A 2 -41.60 8.43 5.75
N ASN A 3 -42.55 8.60 4.82
CA ASN A 3 -42.26 9.16 3.50
C ASN A 3 -41.88 10.65 3.55
N VAL A 4 -42.30 11.40 4.57
CA VAL A 4 -42.00 12.85 4.68
C VAL A 4 -40.58 13.06 5.22
N THR A 5 -40.16 12.25 6.19
CA THR A 5 -38.82 12.32 6.79
C THR A 5 -37.75 11.85 5.80
N ASP A 6 -37.99 10.77 5.05
CA ASP A 6 -37.06 10.31 4.01
C ASP A 6 -36.95 11.32 2.85
N LEU A 7 -38.07 11.99 2.49
CA LEU A 7 -38.04 13.12 1.56
C LEU A 7 -37.17 14.26 2.13
N GLN A 8 -37.35 14.62 3.39
CA GLN A 8 -36.65 15.74 4.02
C GLN A 8 -35.15 15.49 4.16
N THR A 9 -34.72 14.26 4.43
CA THR A 9 -33.30 13.87 4.42
C THR A 9 -32.73 13.90 3.00
N LYS A 10 -33.49 13.46 1.99
CA LYS A 10 -33.08 13.56 0.58
C LYS A 10 -32.95 15.02 0.14
N TYR A 11 -33.89 15.89 0.51
CA TYR A 11 -33.82 17.33 0.27
C TYR A 11 -32.63 18.00 0.97
N SER A 12 -32.33 17.61 2.22
CA SER A 12 -31.18 18.13 2.97
C SER A 12 -29.84 17.73 2.33
N LYS A 13 -29.69 16.46 1.94
CA LYS A 13 -28.50 15.98 1.22
C LYS A 13 -28.35 16.66 -0.14
N LEU A 14 -29.45 16.84 -0.88
CA LEU A 14 -29.44 17.56 -2.15
C LEU A 14 -29.04 19.03 -1.97
N ALA A 15 -29.51 19.70 -0.91
CA ALA A 15 -29.12 21.07 -0.59
C ALA A 15 -27.63 21.20 -0.20
N GLN A 16 -27.07 20.22 0.49
CA GLN A 16 -25.63 20.18 0.79
C GLN A 16 -24.78 19.96 -0.46
N GLU A 17 -25.15 19.00 -1.31
CA GLU A 17 -24.45 18.76 -2.58
C GLU A 17 -24.56 19.97 -3.53
N TYR A 18 -25.73 20.62 -3.59
CA TYR A 18 -25.91 21.87 -4.31
C TYR A 18 -25.01 22.99 -3.76
N SER A 19 -24.86 23.09 -2.45
CA SER A 19 -23.99 24.09 -1.81
C SER A 19 -22.50 23.85 -2.12
N LYS A 20 -22.05 22.59 -2.13
CA LYS A 20 -20.69 22.22 -2.54
C LYS A 20 -20.44 22.53 -4.02
N LEU A 21 -21.38 22.14 -4.90
CA LEU A 21 -21.31 22.43 -6.33
C LEU A 21 -21.29 23.93 -6.62
N ARG A 22 -22.04 24.73 -5.85
CA ARG A 22 -22.05 26.19 -5.94
C ARG A 22 -20.71 26.79 -5.52
N ALA A 23 -20.09 26.30 -4.44
CA ALA A 23 -18.77 26.74 -3.99
C ALA A 23 -17.67 26.39 -5.02
N GLN A 24 -17.70 25.18 -5.57
CA GLN A 24 -16.79 24.75 -6.63
C GLN A 24 -16.97 25.59 -7.90
N ASN A 25 -18.21 25.86 -8.31
CA ASN A 25 -18.50 26.74 -9.44
C ASN A 25 -17.96 28.16 -9.23
N GLN A 26 -18.01 28.67 -8.01
CA GLN A 26 -17.50 30.01 -7.70
C GLN A 26 -15.97 30.08 -7.82
N VAL A 27 -15.26 29.04 -7.39
CA VAL A 27 -13.80 28.93 -7.55
C VAL A 27 -13.43 28.77 -9.02
N LEU A 28 -14.11 27.90 -9.75
CA LEU A 28 -13.87 27.69 -11.19
C LEU A 28 -14.16 28.97 -11.99
N LYS A 29 -15.25 29.68 -11.69
CA LYS A 29 -15.57 30.96 -12.33
C LYS A 29 -14.50 32.01 -12.08
N LYS A 30 -13.95 32.07 -10.85
CA LYS A 30 -12.84 32.97 -10.54
C LYS A 30 -11.57 32.59 -11.32
N ALA A 31 -11.21 31.31 -11.34
CA ALA A 31 -10.05 30.83 -12.11
C ALA A 31 -10.18 31.12 -13.61
N VAL A 32 -11.38 30.98 -14.18
CA VAL A 32 -11.65 31.32 -15.60
C VAL A 32 -11.50 32.82 -15.84
N VAL A 33 -11.97 33.67 -14.93
CA VAL A 33 -11.82 35.14 -15.05
C VAL A 33 -10.35 35.55 -14.94
N ASP A 34 -9.59 34.96 -14.02
CA ASP A 34 -8.17 35.22 -13.83
C ASP A 34 -7.36 34.78 -15.08
N GLU A 35 -7.68 33.61 -15.65
CA GLU A 35 -7.03 33.12 -16.87
C GLU A 35 -7.39 33.97 -18.11
N GLN A 36 -8.64 34.43 -18.22
CA GLN A 36 -9.06 35.36 -19.27
C GLN A 36 -8.35 36.71 -19.16
N ALA A 37 -8.14 37.22 -17.94
CA ALA A 37 -7.38 38.45 -17.70
C ALA A 37 -5.91 38.27 -18.11
N ASN A 38 -5.26 37.17 -17.69
CA ASN A 38 -3.89 36.84 -18.09
C ASN A 38 -3.75 36.71 -19.61
N SER A 39 -4.70 36.05 -20.27
CA SER A 39 -4.73 35.92 -21.73
C SER A 39 -4.87 37.27 -22.43
N ALA A 40 -5.68 38.18 -21.89
CA ALA A 40 -5.82 39.53 -22.42
C ALA A 40 -4.51 40.34 -22.27
N THR A 41 -3.84 40.23 -21.12
CA THR A 41 -2.54 40.89 -20.90
C THR A 41 -1.47 40.35 -21.85
N LEU A 42 -1.39 39.03 -22.05
CA LEU A 42 -0.45 38.42 -22.98
C LEU A 42 -0.71 38.85 -24.42
N LYS A 43 -1.97 38.95 -24.84
CA LYS A 43 -2.33 39.46 -26.18
C LYS A 43 -1.89 40.91 -26.38
N GLU A 44 -2.00 41.75 -25.35
CA GLU A 44 -1.56 43.15 -25.43
C GLU A 44 -0.03 43.26 -25.50
N GLN A 45 0.69 42.47 -24.69
CA GLN A 45 2.16 42.40 -24.77
C GLN A 45 2.63 41.93 -26.14
N LEU A 46 1.94 40.95 -26.74
CA LEU A 46 2.27 40.44 -28.07
C LEU A 46 2.05 41.52 -29.14
N LYS A 47 0.93 42.26 -29.08
CA LYS A 47 0.69 43.43 -29.96
C LYS A 47 1.76 44.51 -29.82
N GLN A 48 2.19 44.81 -28.60
CA GLN A 48 3.26 45.79 -28.36
C GLN A 48 4.60 45.33 -28.95
N ARG A 49 4.93 44.03 -28.84
CA ARG A 49 6.13 43.45 -29.45
C ARG A 49 6.07 43.48 -30.97
N ASP A 50 4.93 43.13 -31.56
CA ASP A 50 4.73 43.20 -33.02
C ASP A 50 4.86 44.63 -33.55
N GLN A 51 4.33 45.62 -32.83
CA GLN A 51 4.52 47.03 -33.22
C GLN A 51 5.98 47.47 -33.11
N SER A 52 6.69 47.05 -32.06
CA SER A 52 8.11 47.37 -31.89
C SER A 52 8.94 46.76 -33.01
N LEU A 53 8.63 45.52 -33.39
CA LEU A 53 9.31 44.80 -34.46
C LEU A 53 9.10 45.51 -35.81
N ARG A 54 7.87 45.91 -36.13
CA ARG A 54 7.59 46.69 -37.35
C ARG A 54 8.31 48.04 -37.39
N ARG A 55 8.47 48.72 -36.25
CA ARG A 55 9.25 49.98 -36.19
C ARG A 55 10.72 49.72 -36.51
N GLN A 56 11.29 48.67 -35.93
CA GLN A 56 12.69 48.28 -36.19
C GLN A 56 12.90 47.86 -37.64
N GLU A 57 11.94 47.15 -38.25
CA GLU A 57 11.98 46.82 -39.68
C GLU A 57 11.96 48.09 -40.55
N GLN A 58 11.10 49.07 -40.24
CA GLN A 58 11.08 50.35 -40.95
C GLN A 58 12.38 51.15 -40.79
N GLU A 59 13.01 51.12 -39.61
CA GLU A 59 14.33 51.73 -39.39
C GLU A 59 15.42 51.04 -40.21
N MET A 60 15.41 49.70 -40.26
CA MET A 60 16.32 48.91 -41.09
C MET A 60 16.15 49.23 -42.59
N ASP A 61 14.92 49.33 -43.08
CA ASP A 61 14.63 49.70 -44.46
C ASP A 61 15.10 51.14 -44.77
N SER A 62 14.91 52.08 -43.84
CA SER A 62 15.39 53.46 -43.98
C SER A 62 16.92 53.53 -44.03
N LEU A 63 17.61 52.77 -43.16
CA LEU A 63 19.06 52.68 -43.16
C LEU A 63 19.59 52.01 -44.43
N SER A 64 18.93 50.95 -44.89
CA SER A 64 19.23 50.26 -46.14
C SER A 64 19.12 51.22 -47.33
N PHE A 65 18.04 52.02 -47.39
CA PHE A 65 17.83 53.01 -48.45
C PHE A 65 18.90 54.11 -48.43
N ARG A 66 19.26 54.63 -47.24
CA ARG A 66 20.35 55.62 -47.12
C ARG A 66 21.69 55.03 -47.54
N ASN A 67 21.98 53.79 -47.18
CA ASN A 67 23.19 53.10 -47.60
C ASN A 67 23.22 52.88 -49.12
N GLN A 68 22.10 52.51 -49.74
CA GLN A 68 22.02 52.42 -51.21
C GLN A 68 22.20 53.78 -51.90
N GLN A 69 21.66 54.86 -51.33
CA GLN A 69 21.83 56.20 -51.88
C GLN A 69 23.28 56.70 -51.77
N LEU A 70 23.94 56.42 -50.63
CA LEU A 70 25.37 56.66 -50.45
C LEU A 70 26.20 55.83 -51.42
N ALA A 71 25.88 54.54 -51.59
CA ALA A 71 26.56 53.67 -52.54
C ALA A 71 26.47 54.21 -53.99
N LYS A 72 25.27 54.60 -54.45
CA LYS A 72 25.09 55.22 -55.77
C LYS A 72 25.81 56.55 -55.92
N ARG A 73 25.88 57.37 -54.86
CA ARG A 73 26.62 58.64 -54.90
C ARG A 73 28.13 58.41 -54.97
N VAL A 74 28.63 57.39 -54.27
CA VAL A 74 30.02 56.95 -54.36
C VAL A 74 30.32 56.43 -55.77
N GLU A 75 29.42 55.63 -56.35
CA GLU A 75 29.53 55.11 -57.72
C GLU A 75 29.56 56.24 -58.77
N LEU A 76 28.68 57.24 -58.67
CA LEU A 76 28.70 58.42 -59.56
C LEU A 76 29.97 59.27 -59.38
N LEU A 77 30.46 59.44 -58.16
CA LEU A 77 31.72 60.15 -57.92
C LEU A 77 32.93 59.38 -58.48
N GLN A 78 32.88 58.04 -58.46
CA GLN A 78 33.87 57.18 -59.11
C GLN A 78 33.79 57.27 -60.64
N GLU A 79 32.59 57.36 -61.22
CA GLU A 79 32.39 57.60 -62.65
C GLU A 79 32.84 59.00 -63.08
N GLU A 80 32.58 60.04 -62.29
CA GLU A 80 33.07 61.41 -62.55
C GLU A 80 34.60 61.50 -62.44
N LEU A 81 35.22 60.79 -61.49
CA LEU A 81 36.67 60.65 -61.40
C LEU A 81 37.25 59.94 -62.63
N ALA A 82 36.66 58.83 -63.06
CA ALA A 82 37.08 58.11 -64.27
C ALA A 82 36.86 58.94 -65.57
N ALA A 83 35.80 59.75 -65.63
CA ALA A 83 35.54 60.68 -66.74
C ALA A 83 36.50 61.89 -66.75
N SER A 84 36.95 62.34 -65.57
CA SER A 84 37.99 63.36 -65.40
C SER A 84 39.37 62.83 -65.83
N GLU A 85 39.67 61.57 -65.52
CA GLU A 85 40.92 60.91 -65.95
C GLU A 85 40.98 60.63 -67.46
N THR A 86 39.83 60.48 -68.14
CA THR A 86 39.77 60.23 -69.60
C THR A 86 39.74 61.49 -70.49
N LYS A 87 39.77 62.71 -69.91
CA LYS A 87 39.86 63.99 -70.66
C LYS A 87 41.23 64.67 -70.67
N GLY A 88 42.29 64.02 -70.18
CA GLY A 88 43.64 64.59 -70.17
C GLY A 88 44.66 63.82 -71.02
N LYS A 89 44.72 64.09 -72.35
CA LYS A 89 45.96 64.18 -73.19
C LYS A 89 45.72 63.91 -74.69
N LYS A 90 45.68 64.99 -75.47
CA LYS A 90 46.18 65.17 -76.87
C LYS A 90 46.22 66.69 -77.06
N GLY A 91 47.27 67.41 -77.45
CA GLY A 91 48.61 67.12 -77.93
C GLY A 91 49.06 68.36 -78.71
N LYS A 92 50.31 68.79 -78.49
CA LYS A 92 51.23 69.35 -79.51
C LYS A 92 50.98 70.77 -80.09
N SER A 93 51.75 71.74 -79.58
CA SER A 93 52.65 72.67 -80.30
C SER A 93 52.17 73.42 -81.57
N LYS A 94 52.11 74.77 -81.52
CA LYS A 94 52.92 75.74 -82.33
C LYS A 94 52.36 77.17 -82.20
N GLY A 95 53.25 78.16 -82.11
CA GLY A 95 53.05 79.46 -82.79
C GLY A 95 52.89 80.70 -81.92
N ASP A 96 54.03 81.36 -81.70
CA ASP A 96 54.32 82.76 -81.34
C ASP A 96 53.22 83.79 -81.06
N SER A 97 53.51 84.58 -80.02
CA SER A 97 52.87 85.84 -79.63
C SER A 97 53.52 87.07 -80.30
N PRO A 98 52.82 88.22 -80.29
CA PRO A 98 53.12 89.35 -81.14
C PRO A 98 54.31 90.19 -80.65
N SER A 99 54.98 90.82 -81.61
CA SER A 99 55.84 92.01 -81.53
C SER A 99 55.54 92.91 -80.32
N GLN A 100 56.48 93.55 -79.62
CA GLN A 100 57.87 93.89 -79.91
C GLN A 100 58.54 94.42 -78.62
N HIS A 101 59.86 94.34 -78.59
CA HIS A 101 60.83 95.13 -77.80
C HIS A 101 61.09 94.81 -76.32
N GLY A 102 62.39 94.54 -76.05
CA GLY A 102 63.05 94.92 -74.79
C GLY A 102 63.95 93.84 -74.20
N LEU A 103 65.17 93.72 -74.72
CA LEU A 103 66.24 92.81 -74.26
C LEU A 103 66.65 93.09 -72.80
N GLN A 104 65.98 92.50 -71.81
CA GLN A 104 66.57 92.27 -70.47
C GLN A 104 65.90 91.16 -69.62
N THR A 105 65.05 90.31 -70.22
CA THR A 105 64.21 89.34 -69.49
C THR A 105 64.57 87.87 -69.70
N GLN A 106 65.62 87.55 -70.47
CA GLN A 106 65.92 86.17 -70.89
C GLN A 106 66.48 85.29 -69.74
N SER A 107 67.10 85.89 -68.72
CA SER A 107 67.68 85.15 -67.59
C SER A 107 66.65 84.61 -66.58
N VAL A 108 65.47 85.23 -66.49
CA VAL A 108 64.47 84.89 -65.46
C VAL A 108 63.58 83.72 -65.91
N PHE A 109 63.33 83.60 -67.22
CA PHE A 109 62.51 82.51 -67.78
C PHE A 109 63.23 81.16 -67.76
N ASP A 110 64.54 81.13 -67.98
CA ASP A 110 65.31 79.89 -67.91
C ASP A 110 65.43 79.37 -66.47
N GLU A 111 65.54 80.26 -65.48
CA GLU A 111 65.47 79.89 -64.06
C GLU A 111 64.08 79.38 -63.63
N ASP A 112 62.99 79.99 -64.10
CA ASP A 112 61.62 79.56 -63.78
C ASP A 112 61.25 78.22 -64.45
N LEU A 113 61.75 77.97 -65.67
CA LEU A 113 61.56 76.68 -66.35
C LEU A 113 62.34 75.57 -65.64
N GLN A 114 63.57 75.84 -65.22
CA GLN A 114 64.40 74.89 -64.46
C GLN A 114 63.76 74.55 -63.11
N LYS A 115 63.28 75.55 -62.36
CA LYS A 115 62.57 75.32 -61.09
C LYS A 115 61.29 74.50 -61.28
N LYS A 116 60.54 74.70 -62.36
CA LYS A 116 59.37 73.88 -62.67
C LYS A 116 59.72 72.45 -63.06
N ILE A 117 60.86 72.22 -63.71
CA ILE A 117 61.33 70.86 -64.02
C ILE A 117 61.73 70.14 -62.72
N GLU A 118 62.48 70.81 -61.85
CA GLU A 118 62.87 70.29 -60.54
C GLU A 118 61.67 70.06 -59.60
N GLU A 119 60.69 70.97 -59.63
CA GLU A 119 59.43 70.83 -58.90
C GLU A 119 58.58 69.67 -59.45
N ASN A 120 58.51 69.50 -60.78
CA ASN A 120 57.78 68.39 -61.39
C ASN A 120 58.47 67.05 -61.10
N GLU A 121 59.80 67.00 -61.14
CA GLU A 121 60.57 65.82 -60.73
C GLU A 121 60.32 65.47 -59.26
N ARG A 122 60.36 66.47 -58.37
CA ARG A 122 60.04 66.27 -56.94
C ARG A 122 58.60 65.82 -56.73
N LEU A 123 57.63 66.40 -57.43
CA LEU A 123 56.22 65.98 -57.37
C LEU A 123 56.04 64.57 -57.92
N HIS A 124 56.80 64.19 -58.94
CA HIS A 124 56.75 62.84 -59.51
C HIS A 124 57.31 61.81 -58.53
N ILE A 125 58.38 62.14 -57.80
CA ILE A 125 58.93 61.30 -56.72
C ILE A 125 57.92 61.20 -55.57
N GLN A 126 57.35 62.31 -55.10
CA GLN A 126 56.36 62.31 -54.03
C GLN A 126 55.08 61.55 -54.41
N PHE A 127 54.62 61.69 -55.65
CA PHE A 127 53.48 60.95 -56.17
C PHE A 127 53.79 59.45 -56.24
N TYR A 128 54.98 59.08 -56.72
CA TYR A 128 55.42 57.68 -56.77
C TYR A 128 55.53 57.06 -55.38
N GLU A 129 56.14 57.78 -54.42
CA GLU A 129 56.24 57.33 -53.03
C GLU A 129 54.86 57.19 -52.36
N ALA A 130 53.95 58.15 -52.60
CA ALA A 130 52.59 58.09 -52.08
C ALA A 130 51.81 56.92 -52.70
N ASP A 131 51.91 56.72 -54.02
CA ASP A 131 51.28 55.60 -54.72
C ASP A 131 51.83 54.25 -54.22
N GLU A 132 53.14 54.14 -53.99
CA GLU A 132 53.74 52.93 -53.46
C GLU A 132 53.31 52.65 -52.00
N GLN A 133 53.18 53.69 -51.18
CA GLN A 133 52.63 53.56 -49.82
C GLN A 133 51.14 53.17 -49.83
N HIS A 134 50.34 53.74 -50.73
CA HIS A 134 48.95 53.35 -50.90
C HIS A 134 48.84 51.90 -51.33
N ARG A 135 49.66 51.48 -52.30
CA ARG A 135 49.74 50.09 -52.76
C ARG A 135 50.14 49.12 -51.66
N LYS A 136 51.07 49.51 -50.77
CA LYS A 136 51.44 48.71 -49.58
C LYS A 136 50.29 48.61 -48.58
N ARG A 137 49.64 49.72 -48.24
CA ARG A 137 48.46 49.71 -47.33
C ARG A 137 47.30 48.91 -47.92
N GLU A 138 47.08 49.00 -49.23
CA GLU A 138 46.05 48.24 -49.92
C GLU A 138 46.36 46.74 -49.88
N ALA A 139 47.62 46.35 -50.07
CA ALA A 139 48.07 44.97 -49.92
C ALA A 139 47.92 44.45 -48.48
N GLU A 140 48.29 45.24 -47.47
CA GLU A 140 48.09 44.89 -46.05
C GLU A 140 46.62 44.75 -45.67
N LEU A 141 45.76 45.67 -46.13
CA LEU A 141 44.32 45.60 -45.90
C LEU A 141 43.68 44.41 -46.62
N LYS A 142 44.14 44.08 -47.84
CA LYS A 142 43.72 42.88 -48.57
C LYS A 142 44.11 41.60 -47.82
N ALA A 143 45.37 41.50 -47.36
CA ALA A 143 45.82 40.34 -46.57
C ALA A 143 45.02 40.19 -45.26
N ARG A 144 44.69 41.30 -44.60
CA ARG A 144 43.89 41.28 -43.37
C ARG A 144 42.42 40.93 -43.63
N LEU A 145 41.87 41.33 -44.77
CA LEU A 145 40.55 40.90 -45.23
C LEU A 145 40.52 39.39 -45.48
N GLU A 146 41.50 38.86 -46.21
CA GLU A 146 41.60 37.41 -46.47
C GLU A 146 41.73 36.60 -45.17
N GLU A 147 42.49 37.09 -44.18
CA GLU A 147 42.61 36.43 -42.87
C GLU A 147 41.30 36.47 -42.08
N LEU A 148 40.58 37.61 -42.09
CA LEU A 148 39.29 37.74 -41.43
C LEU A 148 38.21 36.88 -42.10
N GLU A 149 38.20 36.81 -43.44
CA GLU A 149 37.31 35.94 -44.20
C GLU A 149 37.55 34.46 -43.86
N LYS A 150 38.82 34.03 -43.83
CA LYS A 150 39.18 32.67 -43.43
C LYS A 150 38.77 32.34 -42.00
N ASN A 151 38.97 33.27 -41.06
CA ASN A 151 38.56 33.08 -39.67
C ASN A 151 37.03 33.01 -39.52
N ALA A 152 36.30 33.85 -40.25
CA ALA A 152 34.83 33.82 -40.28
C ALA A 152 34.32 32.47 -40.82
N GLU A 153 34.94 31.95 -41.89
CA GLU A 153 34.58 30.67 -42.51
C GLU A 153 34.85 29.48 -41.57
N GLN A 154 35.95 29.52 -40.80
CA GLN A 154 36.23 28.54 -39.75
C GLN A 154 35.21 28.58 -38.61
N HIS A 155 34.85 29.78 -38.14
CA HIS A 155 33.83 29.94 -37.11
C HIS A 155 32.44 29.50 -37.58
N GLN A 156 32.09 29.79 -38.84
CA GLN A 156 30.85 29.33 -39.46
C GLN A 156 30.79 27.80 -39.50
N THR A 157 31.87 27.14 -39.92
CA THR A 157 31.97 25.67 -39.97
C THR A 157 31.84 25.04 -38.58
N ALA A 158 32.45 25.65 -37.55
CA ALA A 158 32.35 25.19 -36.17
C ALA A 158 30.92 25.35 -35.60
N ALA A 159 30.25 26.47 -35.92
CA ALA A 159 28.87 26.73 -35.53
C ALA A 159 27.92 25.71 -36.19
N ASP A 160 28.08 25.43 -37.48
CA ASP A 160 27.29 24.44 -38.22
C ASP A 160 27.51 23.02 -37.67
N GLY A 161 28.76 22.68 -37.30
CA GLY A 161 29.09 21.40 -36.66
C GLY A 161 28.45 21.24 -35.28
N LEU A 162 28.38 22.30 -34.47
CA LEU A 162 27.68 22.30 -33.19
C LEU A 162 26.16 22.21 -33.37
N ALA A 163 25.59 22.99 -34.30
CA ALA A 163 24.17 22.96 -34.62
C ALA A 163 23.71 21.55 -35.01
N LYS A 164 24.49 20.87 -35.88
CA LYS A 164 24.23 19.48 -36.28
C LYS A 164 24.24 18.51 -35.08
N LYS A 165 25.25 18.61 -34.20
CA LYS A 165 25.32 17.76 -32.98
C LYS A 165 24.14 17.98 -32.03
N TYR A 166 23.65 19.21 -31.91
CA TYR A 166 22.47 19.50 -31.11
C TYR A 166 21.20 18.87 -31.70
N VAL A 167 21.00 18.98 -33.02
CA VAL A 167 19.88 18.35 -33.72
C VAL A 167 19.91 16.83 -33.53
N GLU A 168 21.05 16.18 -33.77
CA GLU A 168 21.21 14.72 -33.58
C GLU A 168 20.94 14.28 -32.12
N THR A 169 21.29 15.12 -31.14
CA THR A 169 21.04 14.83 -29.72
C THR A 169 19.57 15.01 -29.36
N ILE A 170 18.90 16.02 -29.92
CA ILE A 170 17.46 16.23 -29.75
C ILE A 170 16.69 15.05 -30.33
N GLU A 171 17.01 14.61 -31.55
CA GLU A 171 16.35 13.47 -32.20
C GLU A 171 16.54 12.18 -31.39
N ARG A 172 17.75 11.92 -30.88
CA ARG A 172 18.02 10.77 -30.01
C ARG A 172 17.19 10.79 -28.73
N LEU A 173 17.13 11.94 -28.05
CA LEU A 173 16.34 12.12 -26.83
C LEU A 173 14.83 12.00 -27.09
N GLN A 174 14.35 12.49 -28.24
CA GLN A 174 12.96 12.31 -28.66
C GLN A 174 12.63 10.83 -28.91
N GLY A 175 13.53 10.08 -29.55
CA GLY A 175 13.38 8.63 -29.73
C GLY A 175 13.36 7.85 -28.41
N ASP A 176 14.26 8.17 -27.49
CA ASP A 176 14.29 7.55 -26.15
C ASP A 176 13.04 7.89 -25.33
N LYS A 177 12.55 9.13 -25.42
CA LYS A 177 11.28 9.55 -24.79
C LYS A 177 10.10 8.72 -25.31
N ALA A 178 9.96 8.60 -26.63
CA ALA A 178 8.87 7.81 -27.23
C ALA A 178 8.93 6.34 -26.80
N ARG A 179 10.14 5.74 -26.75
CA ARG A 179 10.35 4.36 -26.29
C ARG A 179 9.94 4.18 -24.82
N LEU A 180 10.27 5.15 -23.95
CA LEU A 180 9.88 5.12 -22.54
C LEU A 180 8.39 5.33 -22.32
N GLU A 181 7.74 6.19 -23.11
CA GLU A 181 6.28 6.39 -23.08
C GLU A 181 5.52 5.10 -23.42
N VAL A 182 5.93 4.40 -24.50
CA VAL A 182 5.35 3.10 -24.87
C VAL A 182 5.55 2.07 -23.76
N LYS A 183 6.75 2.00 -23.16
CA LYS A 183 7.04 1.07 -22.06
C LYS A 183 6.21 1.38 -20.81
N ALA A 184 6.02 2.66 -20.50
CA ALA A 184 5.18 3.09 -19.38
C ALA A 184 3.72 2.70 -19.60
N GLN A 185 3.18 2.91 -20.80
CA GLN A 185 1.82 2.50 -21.17
C GLN A 185 1.64 0.98 -21.08
N SER A 186 2.61 0.19 -21.57
CA SER A 186 2.59 -1.27 -21.45
C SER A 186 2.54 -1.74 -20.00
N LEU A 187 3.40 -1.18 -19.15
CA LEU A 187 3.43 -1.50 -17.72
C LEU A 187 2.13 -1.06 -17.00
N GLU A 188 1.52 0.04 -17.43
CA GLU A 188 0.23 0.48 -16.89
C GLU A 188 -0.90 -0.49 -17.28
N MET A 189 -0.91 -1.01 -18.50
CA MET A 189 -1.87 -2.05 -18.92
C MET A 189 -1.68 -3.35 -18.14
N GLU A 190 -0.45 -3.84 -18.00
CA GLU A 190 -0.15 -5.04 -17.21
C GLU A 190 -0.54 -4.87 -15.73
N ALA A 191 -0.33 -3.69 -15.16
CA ALA A 191 -0.75 -3.39 -13.79
C ALA A 191 -2.28 -3.38 -13.64
N LYS A 192 -3.01 -2.82 -14.62
CA LYS A 192 -4.48 -2.85 -14.65
C LYS A 192 -5.00 -4.28 -14.76
N GLU A 193 -4.42 -5.10 -15.64
CA GLU A 193 -4.78 -6.52 -15.79
C GLU A 193 -4.49 -7.33 -14.51
N CYS A 194 -3.34 -7.11 -13.87
CA CYS A 194 -3.04 -7.72 -12.57
C CYS A 194 -4.05 -7.34 -11.49
N ARG A 195 -4.52 -6.09 -11.47
CA ARG A 195 -5.52 -5.63 -10.50
C ARG A 195 -6.86 -6.32 -10.71
N VAL A 196 -7.34 -6.40 -11.95
CA VAL A 196 -8.60 -7.10 -12.29
C VAL A 196 -8.52 -8.58 -11.87
N ARG A 197 -7.43 -9.27 -12.18
CA ARG A 197 -7.24 -10.67 -11.76
C ARG A 197 -7.18 -10.84 -10.24
N SER A 198 -6.63 -9.86 -9.51
CA SER A 198 -6.65 -9.84 -8.04
C SER A 198 -8.07 -9.70 -7.51
N GLU A 199 -8.85 -8.77 -8.06
CA GLU A 199 -10.25 -8.55 -7.69
C GLU A 199 -11.11 -9.80 -7.97
N GLU A 200 -10.91 -10.46 -9.11
CA GLU A 200 -11.56 -11.74 -9.45
C GLU A 200 -11.16 -12.85 -8.47
N CYS A 201 -9.88 -13.02 -8.14
CA CYS A 201 -9.41 -14.01 -7.17
C CYS A 201 -9.99 -13.78 -5.77
N GLU A 202 -10.10 -12.52 -5.33
CA GLU A 202 -10.74 -12.17 -4.07
C GLU A 202 -12.23 -12.51 -4.07
N HIS A 203 -12.92 -12.26 -5.18
CA HIS A 203 -14.31 -12.65 -5.35
C HIS A 203 -14.48 -14.17 -5.29
N PHE A 204 -13.64 -14.94 -5.99
CA PHE A 204 -13.63 -16.40 -5.93
C PHE A 204 -13.31 -16.92 -4.53
N SER A 205 -12.35 -16.31 -3.82
CA SER A 205 -12.02 -16.68 -2.43
C SER A 205 -13.19 -16.41 -1.48
N ALA A 206 -13.93 -15.33 -1.67
CA ALA A 206 -15.13 -15.03 -0.89
C ALA A 206 -16.27 -16.03 -1.18
N LEU A 207 -16.48 -16.38 -2.45
CA LEU A 207 -17.41 -17.43 -2.87
C LEU A 207 -17.04 -18.80 -2.27
N LEU A 208 -15.76 -19.13 -2.19
CA LEU A 208 -15.23 -20.35 -1.55
C LEU A 208 -15.30 -20.32 -0.02
N CYS A 209 -15.50 -19.16 0.61
CA CYS A 209 -15.60 -19.02 2.06
C CYS A 209 -17.06 -18.95 2.54
N TRP A 210 -17.97 -18.51 1.66
CA TRP A 210 -19.39 -18.37 1.97
C TRP A 210 -20.02 -19.72 2.39
N PRO A 211 -19.71 -20.85 1.71
CA PRO A 211 -19.82 -22.22 2.17
C PRO A 211 -19.84 -22.46 3.67
N GLN A 212 -18.64 -22.17 4.20
CA GLN A 212 -18.13 -22.48 5.51
C GLN A 212 -18.68 -21.54 6.56
N LEU A 213 -18.71 -20.23 6.26
CA LEU A 213 -19.29 -19.23 7.15
C LEU A 213 -20.76 -19.55 7.41
N LYS A 214 -21.52 -19.82 6.34
CA LYS A 214 -22.93 -20.21 6.46
C LYS A 214 -23.09 -21.52 7.22
N ALA A 215 -22.25 -22.53 6.95
CA ALA A 215 -22.28 -23.80 7.67
C ALA A 215 -22.03 -23.63 9.18
N ARG A 216 -21.05 -22.79 9.54
CA ARG A 216 -20.71 -22.50 10.94
C ARG A 216 -21.83 -21.77 11.67
N ASP A 217 -22.45 -20.78 11.02
CA ASP A 217 -23.59 -20.05 11.58
C ASP A 217 -24.79 -20.98 11.82
N VAL A 218 -25.10 -21.84 10.84
CA VAL A 218 -26.17 -22.83 10.93
C VAL A 218 -25.87 -23.83 12.05
N ALA A 219 -24.64 -24.35 12.15
CA ALA A 219 -24.24 -25.25 13.22
C ALA A 219 -24.32 -24.58 14.61
N SER A 220 -23.95 -23.30 14.73
CA SER A 220 -24.07 -22.55 15.98
C SER A 220 -25.52 -22.40 16.44
N GLN A 221 -26.43 -22.09 15.52
CA GLN A 221 -27.86 -22.00 15.83
C GLN A 221 -28.42 -23.36 16.22
N ALA A 222 -28.12 -24.41 15.44
CA ALA A 222 -28.51 -25.77 15.77
C ALA A 222 -28.02 -26.21 17.16
N LEU A 223 -26.79 -25.85 17.55
CA LEU A 223 -26.23 -26.15 18.86
C LEU A 223 -27.08 -25.53 19.98
N SER A 224 -27.44 -24.25 19.87
CA SER A 224 -28.30 -23.60 20.86
C SER A 224 -29.66 -24.28 21.02
N PHE A 225 -30.28 -24.71 19.92
CA PHE A 225 -31.55 -25.43 19.98
C PHE A 225 -31.43 -26.85 20.55
N ILE A 226 -30.31 -27.53 20.31
CA ILE A 226 -30.02 -28.84 20.91
C ILE A 226 -29.77 -28.72 22.42
N GLN A 227 -29.12 -27.64 22.87
CA GLN A 227 -28.97 -27.36 24.30
C GLN A 227 -30.33 -27.12 24.98
N ASP A 228 -31.20 -26.32 24.36
CA ASP A 228 -32.58 -26.14 24.82
C ASP A 228 -33.34 -27.48 24.90
N LEU A 229 -33.20 -28.33 23.87
CA LEU A 229 -33.82 -29.66 23.80
C LEU A 229 -33.30 -30.59 24.90
N VAL A 230 -31.99 -30.68 25.08
CA VAL A 230 -31.33 -31.51 26.10
C VAL A 230 -31.79 -31.11 27.49
N ALA A 231 -31.81 -29.81 27.80
CA ALA A 231 -32.32 -29.31 29.07
C ALA A 231 -33.79 -29.69 29.29
N ALA A 232 -34.64 -29.53 28.26
CA ALA A 232 -36.05 -29.89 28.34
C ALA A 232 -36.26 -31.40 28.57
N LEU A 233 -35.49 -32.25 27.89
CA LEU A 233 -35.56 -33.71 28.03
C LEU A 233 -35.09 -34.18 29.41
N LEU A 234 -33.97 -33.65 29.92
CA LEU A 234 -33.47 -33.97 31.26
C LEU A 234 -34.51 -33.63 32.33
N ASN A 235 -35.12 -32.44 32.23
CA ASN A 235 -36.17 -32.01 33.15
C ASN A 235 -37.42 -32.88 33.02
N PHE A 236 -37.86 -33.20 31.80
CA PHE A 236 -39.01 -34.06 31.58
C PHE A 236 -38.85 -35.44 32.23
N HIS A 237 -37.70 -36.10 32.01
CA HIS A 237 -37.43 -37.41 32.62
C HIS A 237 -37.31 -37.31 34.15
N SER A 238 -36.63 -36.28 34.67
CA SER A 238 -36.44 -36.07 36.11
C SER A 238 -37.76 -35.78 36.84
N TYR A 239 -38.65 -34.97 36.26
CA TYR A 239 -39.96 -34.69 36.86
C TYR A 239 -40.93 -35.87 36.68
N THR A 240 -40.78 -36.66 35.61
CA THR A 240 -41.52 -37.92 35.47
C THR A 240 -41.09 -38.91 36.57
N GLU A 241 -39.79 -39.05 36.83
CA GLU A 241 -39.24 -39.86 37.93
C GLU A 241 -39.82 -39.44 39.28
N GLN A 242 -39.80 -38.14 39.58
CA GLN A 242 -40.36 -37.61 40.81
C GLN A 242 -41.87 -37.87 40.92
N ARG A 243 -42.62 -37.70 39.83
CA ARG A 243 -44.08 -37.87 39.84
C ARG A 243 -44.48 -39.32 40.14
N ILE A 244 -43.74 -40.30 39.64
CA ILE A 244 -44.00 -41.73 39.89
C ILE A 244 -43.86 -42.09 41.39
N HIS A 245 -43.09 -41.32 42.16
CA HIS A 245 -42.97 -41.48 43.61
C HIS A 245 -44.09 -40.79 44.41
N ILE A 246 -44.98 -40.06 43.74
CA ILE A 246 -46.02 -39.22 44.36
C ILE A 246 -47.43 -39.70 43.96
N TYR A 247 -47.60 -40.16 42.72
CA TYR A 247 -48.88 -40.56 42.16
C TYR A 247 -48.74 -41.88 41.36
N PRO A 248 -49.66 -42.84 41.49
CA PRO A 248 -50.96 -42.78 42.16
C PRO A 248 -50.93 -42.92 43.70
N LEU A 249 -49.83 -43.46 44.25
CA LEU A 249 -49.61 -43.58 45.69
C LEU A 249 -48.33 -42.82 46.08
N ASP A 250 -48.38 -42.06 47.17
CA ASP A 250 -47.21 -41.33 47.66
C ASP A 250 -46.27 -42.29 48.40
N SER A 251 -45.03 -42.37 47.91
CA SER A 251 -43.95 -43.19 48.48
C SER A 251 -43.63 -42.93 49.95
N SER A 252 -44.02 -41.77 50.47
CA SER A 252 -43.91 -41.45 51.89
C SER A 252 -44.97 -42.12 52.77
N ILE A 253 -46.03 -42.64 52.16
CA ILE A 253 -47.19 -43.26 52.84
C ILE A 253 -47.20 -44.77 52.57
N GLU A 254 -46.99 -45.19 51.32
CA GLU A 254 -47.00 -46.60 50.91
C GLU A 254 -45.79 -46.94 50.01
N PRO A 255 -45.30 -48.20 50.02
CA PRO A 255 -44.23 -48.60 49.11
C PRO A 255 -44.67 -48.53 47.65
N ILE A 256 -43.80 -47.99 46.79
CA ILE A 256 -44.03 -47.90 45.34
C ILE A 256 -44.14 -49.31 44.74
N SER A 257 -44.96 -49.47 43.71
CA SER A 257 -45.09 -50.73 42.98
C SER A 257 -43.72 -51.21 42.44
N PRO A 258 -43.46 -52.54 42.39
CA PRO A 258 -42.19 -53.06 41.84
C PRO A 258 -41.92 -52.60 40.41
N LEU A 259 -42.99 -52.36 39.63
CA LEU A 259 -42.92 -51.80 38.29
C LEU A 259 -42.36 -50.37 38.31
N ASN A 260 -43.00 -49.48 39.08
CA ASN A 260 -42.63 -48.07 39.17
C ASN A 260 -41.28 -47.85 39.85
N GLN A 261 -40.89 -48.73 40.77
CA GLN A 261 -39.53 -48.74 41.32
C GLN A 261 -38.48 -48.99 40.23
N LYS A 262 -38.72 -49.97 39.34
CA LYS A 262 -37.82 -50.26 38.23
C LYS A 262 -37.86 -49.16 37.15
N PHE A 263 -39.02 -48.57 36.92
CA PHE A 263 -39.16 -47.45 35.99
C PHE A 263 -38.37 -46.23 36.48
N SER A 264 -38.48 -45.88 37.77
CA SER A 264 -37.69 -44.83 38.40
C SER A 264 -36.19 -45.07 38.26
N GLN A 265 -35.71 -46.31 38.50
CA GLN A 265 -34.28 -46.62 38.34
C GLN A 265 -33.78 -46.33 36.92
N TYR A 266 -34.56 -46.69 35.90
CA TYR A 266 -34.19 -46.36 34.52
C TYR A 266 -34.30 -44.87 34.22
N LEU A 267 -35.31 -44.17 34.73
CA LEU A 267 -35.39 -42.72 34.58
C LEU A 267 -34.23 -42.00 35.26
N HIS A 268 -33.73 -42.49 36.40
CA HIS A 268 -32.57 -41.92 37.08
C HIS A 268 -31.29 -41.95 36.20
N GLU A 269 -31.16 -42.95 35.34
CA GLU A 269 -30.06 -43.08 34.37
C GLU A 269 -30.15 -42.09 33.19
N ASN A 270 -31.22 -41.28 33.07
CA ASN A 270 -31.50 -40.47 31.87
C ASN A 270 -30.31 -39.58 31.43
N ALA A 271 -29.59 -38.98 32.39
CA ALA A 271 -28.53 -38.04 32.10
C ALA A 271 -27.39 -38.67 31.28
N VAL A 272 -27.14 -39.98 31.47
CA VAL A 272 -26.10 -40.74 30.75
C VAL A 272 -26.41 -40.83 29.25
N TYR A 273 -27.68 -40.77 28.86
CA TYR A 273 -28.11 -40.85 27.47
C TYR A 273 -28.38 -39.49 26.84
N VAL A 274 -28.88 -38.52 27.62
CA VAL A 274 -29.28 -37.21 27.10
C VAL A 274 -28.11 -36.23 27.02
N ARG A 275 -27.21 -36.18 28.02
CA ARG A 275 -26.05 -35.25 28.02
C ARG A 275 -25.09 -35.45 26.84
N PRO A 276 -24.75 -36.70 26.43
CA PRO A 276 -23.87 -36.91 25.29
C PRO A 276 -24.39 -36.31 23.97
N LEU A 277 -25.69 -36.07 23.83
CA LEU A 277 -26.26 -35.38 22.66
C LEU A 277 -25.72 -33.95 22.53
N GLU A 278 -25.67 -33.22 23.66
CA GLU A 278 -25.08 -31.88 23.72
C GLU A 278 -23.57 -31.94 23.46
N ASP A 279 -22.85 -32.78 24.20
CA ASP A 279 -21.38 -32.85 24.13
C ASP A 279 -20.89 -33.20 22.71
N SER A 280 -21.52 -34.18 22.06
CA SER A 280 -21.17 -34.56 20.70
C SER A 280 -21.52 -33.50 19.67
N PHE A 281 -22.60 -32.73 19.87
CA PHE A 281 -22.94 -31.62 18.98
C PHE A 281 -22.02 -30.41 19.19
N VAL A 282 -21.54 -30.16 20.41
CA VAL A 282 -20.49 -29.17 20.69
C VAL A 282 -19.21 -29.52 19.92
N GLN A 283 -18.78 -30.79 19.96
CA GLN A 283 -17.62 -31.26 19.19
C GLN A 283 -17.82 -31.11 17.68
N LEU A 284 -19.03 -31.39 17.19
CA LEU A 284 -19.41 -31.17 15.80
C LEU A 284 -19.26 -29.69 15.40
N TYR A 285 -19.83 -28.78 16.19
CA TYR A 285 -19.70 -27.34 15.96
C TYR A 285 -18.23 -26.88 15.96
N GLN A 286 -17.44 -27.32 16.94
CA GLN A 286 -16.02 -26.97 17.05
C GLN A 286 -15.17 -27.49 15.88
N SER A 287 -15.59 -28.60 15.24
CA SER A 287 -14.90 -29.14 14.06
C SER A 287 -15.10 -28.29 12.80
N ILE A 288 -16.11 -27.43 12.77
CA ILE A 288 -16.42 -26.55 11.63
C ILE A 288 -15.67 -25.22 11.78
N THR A 289 -14.59 -25.07 11.04
CA THR A 289 -13.72 -23.89 11.03
C THR A 289 -13.57 -23.29 9.63
N GLU A 290 -13.01 -22.08 9.53
CA GLU A 290 -12.73 -21.40 8.25
C GLU A 290 -11.72 -22.16 7.36
N ASP A 291 -10.94 -23.02 8.00
CA ASP A 291 -9.90 -23.89 7.44
C ASP A 291 -10.40 -25.33 7.21
N THR A 292 -11.71 -25.58 7.26
CA THR A 292 -12.30 -26.89 6.95
C THR A 292 -13.32 -26.76 5.83
N ILE A 293 -13.45 -27.78 4.99
CA ILE A 293 -14.54 -27.87 4.02
C ILE A 293 -15.66 -28.67 4.67
N THR A 294 -16.82 -28.05 4.86
CA THR A 294 -17.96 -28.68 5.51
C THR A 294 -18.81 -29.44 4.49
N ALA A 295 -18.62 -30.75 4.39
CA ALA A 295 -19.42 -31.67 3.60
C ALA A 295 -19.74 -32.92 4.44
N LEU A 296 -20.76 -33.71 4.08
CA LEU A 296 -21.14 -34.89 4.87
C LEU A 296 -19.96 -35.89 5.00
N GLU A 297 -19.12 -35.97 3.98
CA GLU A 297 -17.94 -36.83 3.92
C GLU A 297 -16.80 -36.37 4.85
N THR A 298 -16.73 -35.08 5.17
CA THR A 298 -15.65 -34.46 5.96
C THR A 298 -16.04 -34.16 7.40
N VAL A 299 -17.35 -34.10 7.70
CA VAL A 299 -17.88 -33.80 9.03
C VAL A 299 -17.96 -35.06 9.88
N VAL A 300 -16.78 -35.62 10.20
CA VAL A 300 -16.64 -36.91 10.90
C VAL A 300 -17.35 -36.93 12.26
N LYS A 301 -17.44 -35.76 12.92
CA LYS A 301 -18.10 -35.58 14.22
C LYS A 301 -19.62 -35.75 14.20
N LEU A 302 -20.25 -35.71 13.02
CA LEU A 302 -21.69 -36.01 12.88
C LEU A 302 -22.00 -37.46 13.28
N ARG A 303 -21.06 -38.39 13.05
CA ARG A 303 -21.21 -39.79 13.45
C ARG A 303 -21.29 -39.97 14.97
N ASP A 304 -20.49 -39.21 15.71
CA ASP A 304 -20.47 -39.27 17.18
C ASP A 304 -21.85 -38.83 17.72
N PHE A 305 -22.42 -37.76 17.14
CA PHE A 305 -23.79 -37.33 17.44
C PHE A 305 -24.85 -38.37 17.05
N ALA A 306 -24.75 -38.96 15.86
CA ALA A 306 -25.69 -39.98 15.39
C ALA A 306 -25.70 -41.24 16.28
N SER A 307 -24.53 -41.64 16.78
CA SER A 307 -24.37 -42.73 17.73
C SER A 307 -25.02 -42.41 19.07
N ASN A 308 -24.81 -41.20 19.59
CA ASN A 308 -25.43 -40.78 20.86
C ASN A 308 -26.95 -40.62 20.73
N PHE A 309 -27.42 -40.08 19.61
CA PHE A 309 -28.86 -40.00 19.30
C PHE A 309 -29.48 -41.39 19.25
N SER A 310 -28.79 -42.35 18.61
CA SER A 310 -29.19 -43.75 18.63
C SER A 310 -29.27 -44.32 20.04
N SER A 311 -28.26 -44.09 20.89
CA SER A 311 -28.28 -44.54 22.30
C SER A 311 -29.47 -43.98 23.07
N TYR A 312 -29.79 -42.69 22.88
CA TYR A 312 -30.97 -42.07 23.49
C TYR A 312 -32.29 -42.65 22.99
N THR A 313 -32.41 -42.93 21.68
CA THR A 313 -33.60 -43.58 21.14
C THR A 313 -33.80 -44.99 21.71
N HIS A 314 -32.73 -45.79 21.85
CA HIS A 314 -32.81 -47.10 22.51
C HIS A 314 -33.19 -46.97 23.99
N PHE A 315 -32.73 -45.92 24.67
CA PHE A 315 -33.17 -45.62 26.03
C PHE A 315 -34.68 -45.35 26.10
N LEU A 316 -35.24 -44.54 25.17
CA LEU A 316 -36.68 -44.32 25.09
C LEU A 316 -37.46 -45.62 24.86
N GLN A 317 -36.97 -46.49 23.97
CA GLN A 317 -37.56 -47.82 23.75
C GLN A 317 -37.49 -48.70 25.01
N LYS A 318 -36.38 -48.65 25.76
CA LYS A 318 -36.19 -49.41 27.00
C LYS A 318 -37.21 -49.01 28.08
N ILE A 319 -37.49 -47.70 28.22
CA ILE A 319 -38.41 -47.19 29.25
C ILE A 319 -39.89 -47.24 28.83
N LEU A 320 -40.18 -47.26 27.52
CA LEU A 320 -41.54 -47.20 26.98
C LEU A 320 -42.50 -48.21 27.61
N PRO A 321 -42.19 -49.53 27.73
CA PRO A 321 -43.11 -50.48 28.35
C PRO A 321 -43.45 -50.15 29.80
N TYR A 322 -42.48 -49.62 30.55
CA TYR A 322 -42.67 -49.23 31.95
C TYR A 322 -43.54 -47.98 32.06
N GLN A 323 -43.33 -47.00 31.19
CA GLN A 323 -44.15 -45.80 31.14
C GLN A 323 -45.62 -46.11 30.79
N LEU A 324 -45.85 -47.03 29.86
CA LEU A 324 -47.19 -47.47 29.50
C LEU A 324 -47.87 -48.19 30.67
N LYS A 325 -47.16 -49.14 31.30
CA LYS A 325 -47.69 -49.88 32.45
C LYS A 325 -47.90 -48.98 33.68
N SER A 326 -47.05 -47.97 33.89
CA SER A 326 -47.22 -46.97 34.94
C SER A 326 -48.52 -46.18 34.75
N LEU A 327 -48.82 -45.76 33.52
CA LEU A 327 -50.11 -45.12 33.19
C LEU A 327 -51.31 -46.08 33.30
N GLU A 328 -51.12 -47.39 33.09
CA GLU A 328 -52.16 -48.40 33.35
C GLU A 328 -52.42 -48.55 34.86
N GLU A 329 -51.38 -48.58 35.70
CA GLU A 329 -51.54 -48.57 37.16
C GLU A 329 -52.29 -47.32 37.65
N GLU A 330 -52.04 -46.15 37.02
CA GLU A 330 -52.83 -44.94 37.31
C GLU A 330 -54.31 -45.06 36.91
N CYS A 331 -54.64 -45.80 35.85
CA CYS A 331 -56.03 -46.06 35.46
C CYS A 331 -56.75 -46.98 36.44
N GLU A 332 -56.00 -47.88 37.09
CA GLU A 332 -56.52 -48.82 38.09
C GLU A 332 -56.65 -48.19 39.49
N ALA A 333 -56.17 -46.95 39.68
CA ALA A 333 -56.22 -46.25 40.95
C ALA A 333 -57.68 -45.99 41.40
N PRO A 334 -58.01 -46.12 42.71
CA PRO A 334 -59.40 -46.04 43.20
C PRO A 334 -60.14 -44.73 42.89
N LEU A 335 -59.40 -43.63 42.73
CA LEU A 335 -59.94 -42.29 42.45
C LEU A 335 -59.83 -41.89 40.97
N CYS A 336 -59.40 -42.81 40.09
CA CYS A 336 -59.33 -42.55 38.66
C CYS A 336 -60.75 -42.53 38.06
N THR A 337 -61.17 -41.38 37.55
CA THR A 337 -62.44 -41.22 36.84
C THR A 337 -62.34 -41.73 35.40
N ALA A 338 -63.47 -42.02 34.75
CA ALA A 338 -63.49 -42.41 33.34
C ALA A 338 -62.85 -41.36 32.41
N ALA A 339 -62.93 -40.07 32.77
CA ALA A 339 -62.28 -38.98 32.05
C ALA A 339 -60.75 -39.02 32.21
N LEU A 340 -60.25 -39.29 33.42
CA LEU A 340 -58.81 -39.50 33.67
C LEU A 340 -58.28 -40.75 32.97
N THR A 341 -59.03 -41.85 32.98
CA THR A 341 -58.70 -43.07 32.24
C THR A 341 -58.57 -42.79 30.74
N ALA A 342 -59.50 -42.03 30.16
CA ALA A 342 -59.43 -41.64 28.74
C ALA A 342 -58.18 -40.80 28.46
N LYS A 343 -57.84 -39.83 29.33
CA LYS A 343 -56.62 -39.02 29.18
C LYS A 343 -55.33 -39.82 29.35
N ASN A 344 -55.31 -40.81 30.24
CA ASN A 344 -54.18 -41.73 30.37
C ASN A 344 -53.99 -42.60 29.13
N GLN A 345 -55.08 -43.07 28.50
CA GLN A 345 -55.03 -43.79 27.23
C GLN A 345 -54.53 -42.91 26.08
N ASP A 346 -54.98 -41.65 26.01
CA ASP A 346 -54.45 -40.66 25.06
C ASP A 346 -52.93 -40.50 25.23
N LEU A 347 -52.45 -40.32 26.47
CA LEU A 347 -51.03 -40.19 26.77
C LEU A 347 -50.22 -41.45 26.44
N GLN A 348 -50.77 -42.65 26.66
CA GLN A 348 -50.14 -43.89 26.23
C GLN A 348 -49.94 -43.93 24.71
N SER A 349 -50.92 -43.45 23.94
CA SER A 349 -50.82 -43.32 22.48
C SER A 349 -49.77 -42.29 22.09
N ASP A 350 -49.74 -41.14 22.77
CA ASP A 350 -48.79 -40.06 22.49
C ASP A 350 -47.35 -40.46 22.75
N VAL A 351 -47.06 -41.12 23.88
CA VAL A 351 -45.70 -41.58 24.23
C VAL A 351 -45.20 -42.63 23.22
N LYS A 352 -46.06 -43.55 22.77
CA LYS A 352 -45.74 -44.49 21.68
C LYS A 352 -45.39 -43.74 20.39
N LYS A 353 -46.21 -42.74 20.03
CA LYS A 353 -46.02 -41.94 18.83
C LYS A 353 -44.71 -41.15 18.88
N VAL A 354 -44.44 -40.45 19.98
CA VAL A 354 -43.19 -39.70 20.20
C VAL A 354 -41.98 -40.63 20.08
N THR A 355 -42.01 -41.79 20.74
CA THR A 355 -40.92 -42.79 20.66
C THR A 355 -40.68 -43.26 19.22
N SER A 356 -41.75 -43.58 18.48
CA SER A 356 -41.66 -43.99 17.08
C SER A 356 -41.10 -42.88 16.17
N VAL A 357 -41.40 -41.61 16.46
CA VAL A 357 -40.81 -40.49 15.71
C VAL A 357 -39.31 -40.36 16.01
N PHE A 358 -38.86 -40.55 17.25
CA PHE A 358 -37.43 -40.61 17.58
C PHE A 358 -36.70 -41.74 16.84
N GLU A 359 -37.32 -42.91 16.67
CA GLU A 359 -36.79 -44.02 15.84
C GLU A 359 -36.64 -43.62 14.36
N LYS A 360 -37.63 -42.92 13.81
CA LYS A 360 -37.55 -42.42 12.42
C LYS A 360 -36.45 -41.37 12.26
N LEU A 361 -36.33 -40.44 13.21
CA LEU A 361 -35.27 -39.44 13.23
C LEU A 361 -33.89 -40.09 13.30
N GLN A 362 -33.73 -41.10 14.16
CA GLN A 362 -32.49 -41.87 14.29
C GLN A 362 -32.07 -42.46 12.94
N ASN A 363 -33.00 -43.04 12.18
CA ASN A 363 -32.70 -43.62 10.87
C ASN A 363 -32.19 -42.57 9.87
N TYR A 364 -32.84 -41.41 9.78
CA TYR A 364 -32.40 -40.34 8.88
C TYR A 364 -31.06 -39.72 9.30
N ILE A 365 -30.85 -39.51 10.60
CA ILE A 365 -29.57 -39.00 11.13
C ILE A 365 -28.43 -39.99 10.85
N ASN A 366 -28.67 -41.30 11.05
CA ASN A 366 -27.69 -42.34 10.73
C ASN A 366 -27.39 -42.39 9.23
N LEU A 367 -28.41 -42.28 8.37
CA LEU A 367 -28.23 -42.21 6.92
C LEU A 367 -27.33 -41.02 6.52
N LEU A 368 -27.52 -39.85 7.12
CA LEU A 368 -26.68 -38.67 6.87
C LEU A 368 -25.25 -38.80 7.44
N ALA A 369 -25.04 -39.66 8.43
CA ALA A 369 -23.71 -39.93 9.00
C ALA A 369 -22.92 -41.03 8.24
N LEU A 370 -23.56 -41.81 7.36
CA LEU A 370 -22.90 -42.86 6.57
C LEU A 370 -21.76 -42.37 5.67
N PRO A 371 -21.89 -41.22 4.96
CA PRO A 371 -20.82 -40.67 4.13
C PRO A 371 -19.51 -40.41 4.90
N CYS A 372 -19.57 -40.21 6.23
CA CYS A 372 -18.39 -40.05 7.08
C CYS A 372 -17.54 -41.33 7.20
N VAL A 373 -18.09 -42.50 6.83
CA VAL A 373 -17.44 -43.82 6.99
C VAL A 373 -17.20 -44.49 5.65
N ARG A 374 -18.11 -44.30 4.68
CA ARG A 374 -18.03 -44.87 3.33
C ARG A 374 -18.46 -43.83 2.30
N GLN A 375 -17.52 -43.41 1.45
CA GLN A 375 -17.72 -42.35 0.45
C GLN A 375 -18.78 -42.68 -0.62
N ASP A 376 -19.00 -43.96 -0.92
CA ASP A 376 -19.99 -44.42 -1.93
C ASP A 376 -21.33 -44.85 -1.32
N ALA A 377 -21.58 -44.57 -0.03
CA ALA A 377 -22.75 -45.09 0.68
C ALA A 377 -24.09 -44.50 0.22
N MET A 378 -24.09 -43.30 -0.39
CA MET A 378 -25.32 -42.62 -0.77
C MET A 378 -25.15 -41.73 -2.01
N PRO A 379 -25.99 -41.90 -3.05
CA PRO A 379 -26.06 -40.97 -4.18
C PRO A 379 -26.44 -39.55 -3.76
N GLN A 380 -25.89 -38.53 -4.42
CA GLN A 380 -26.17 -37.11 -4.11
C GLN A 380 -27.68 -36.76 -4.22
N THR A 381 -28.40 -37.37 -5.16
CA THR A 381 -29.85 -37.17 -5.33
C THR A 381 -30.66 -37.68 -4.12
N SER A 382 -30.17 -38.71 -3.43
CA SER A 382 -30.80 -39.21 -2.20
C SER A 382 -30.48 -38.37 -0.97
N VAL A 383 -29.35 -37.64 -0.92
CA VAL A 383 -29.01 -36.76 0.21
C VAL A 383 -30.07 -35.67 0.40
N ALA A 384 -30.47 -35.01 -0.69
CA ALA A 384 -31.50 -33.97 -0.65
C ALA A 384 -32.88 -34.52 -0.20
N ALA A 385 -33.23 -35.74 -0.66
CA ALA A 385 -34.44 -36.42 -0.23
C ALA A 385 -34.40 -36.77 1.27
N VAL A 386 -33.26 -37.27 1.78
CA VAL A 386 -33.09 -37.59 3.21
C VAL A 386 -33.21 -36.33 4.07
N PHE A 387 -32.60 -35.22 3.68
CA PHE A 387 -32.76 -33.93 4.37
C PHE A 387 -34.22 -33.46 4.39
N THR A 388 -34.93 -33.59 3.27
CA THR A 388 -36.35 -33.22 3.19
C THR A 388 -37.22 -34.09 4.11
N GLN A 389 -36.96 -35.40 4.15
CA GLN A 389 -37.69 -36.31 5.03
C GLN A 389 -37.33 -36.11 6.51
N LEU A 390 -36.08 -35.78 6.81
CA LEU A 390 -35.67 -35.39 8.16
C LEU A 390 -36.42 -34.14 8.63
N ALA A 391 -36.55 -33.12 7.76
CA ALA A 391 -37.32 -31.91 8.05
C ALA A 391 -38.79 -32.24 8.38
N ALA A 392 -39.44 -33.07 7.56
CA ALA A 392 -40.81 -33.50 7.80
C ALA A 392 -40.94 -34.32 9.10
N CYS A 393 -39.96 -35.17 9.40
CA CYS A 393 -39.93 -35.96 10.63
C CYS A 393 -39.76 -35.08 11.89
N LEU A 394 -38.99 -33.99 11.80
CA LEU A 394 -38.84 -33.01 12.89
C LEU A 394 -40.14 -32.26 13.17
N HIS A 395 -40.91 -31.88 12.13
CA HIS A 395 -42.26 -31.33 12.32
C HIS A 395 -43.20 -32.34 12.94
N SER A 396 -43.15 -33.60 12.49
CA SER A 396 -43.94 -34.68 13.09
C SER A 396 -43.60 -34.91 14.57
N LEU A 397 -42.34 -34.71 14.98
CA LEU A 397 -41.93 -34.76 16.38
C LEU A 397 -42.57 -33.62 17.17
N HIS A 398 -42.46 -32.39 16.67
CA HIS A 398 -43.06 -31.21 17.30
C HIS A 398 -44.56 -31.41 17.51
N ASP A 399 -45.30 -31.82 16.47
CA ASP A 399 -46.74 -32.05 16.56
C ASP A 399 -47.10 -33.14 17.58
N SER A 400 -46.31 -34.21 17.65
CA SER A 400 -46.54 -35.31 18.59
C SER A 400 -46.28 -34.89 20.04
N VAL A 401 -45.20 -34.12 20.29
CA VAL A 401 -44.90 -33.56 21.62
C VAL A 401 -45.93 -32.52 22.04
N LYS A 402 -46.40 -31.68 21.10
CA LYS A 402 -47.44 -30.68 21.34
C LYS A 402 -48.76 -31.32 21.75
N GLU A 403 -49.17 -32.38 21.07
CA GLU A 403 -50.40 -33.11 21.42
C GLU A 403 -50.24 -33.81 22.78
N MET A 404 -49.10 -34.45 23.04
CA MET A 404 -48.77 -35.02 24.35
C MET A 404 -48.86 -33.97 25.47
N SER A 405 -48.27 -32.79 25.27
CA SER A 405 -48.32 -31.67 26.20
C SER A 405 -49.76 -31.22 26.47
N LYS A 406 -50.60 -31.12 25.43
CA LYS A 406 -52.02 -30.77 25.55
C LYS A 406 -52.80 -31.81 26.36
N HIS A 407 -52.64 -33.10 26.08
CA HIS A 407 -53.31 -34.16 26.83
C HIS A 407 -52.83 -34.22 28.28
N TYR A 408 -51.54 -33.98 28.53
CA TYR A 408 -51.00 -33.93 29.90
C TYR A 408 -51.55 -32.74 30.68
N ASN A 409 -51.67 -31.55 30.06
CA ASN A 409 -52.29 -30.39 30.69
C ASN A 409 -53.74 -30.67 31.08
N GLN A 410 -54.52 -31.29 30.19
CA GLN A 410 -55.91 -31.67 30.47
C GLN A 410 -56.01 -32.68 31.62
N LYS A 411 -55.12 -33.69 31.63
CA LYS A 411 -54.99 -34.64 32.74
C LYS A 411 -54.68 -33.93 34.05
N ALA A 412 -53.67 -33.07 34.07
CA ALA A 412 -53.27 -32.34 35.27
C ALA A 412 -54.41 -31.48 35.85
N SER A 413 -55.20 -30.81 35.01
CA SER A 413 -56.38 -30.07 35.46
C SER A 413 -57.43 -30.98 36.11
N MET A 414 -57.68 -32.17 35.55
CA MET A 414 -58.60 -33.14 36.16
C MET A 414 -58.04 -33.73 37.47
N GLU A 415 -56.72 -33.93 37.58
CA GLU A 415 -56.06 -34.42 38.80
C GLU A 415 -56.13 -33.41 39.95
N GLN A 416 -56.13 -32.10 39.65
CA GLN A 416 -56.28 -31.05 40.67
C GLN A 416 -57.65 -31.04 41.36
N GLU A 417 -58.67 -31.62 40.72
CA GLU A 417 -60.01 -31.74 41.29
C GLU A 417 -60.16 -32.95 42.22
N LEU A 418 -59.14 -33.82 42.32
CA LEU A 418 -59.18 -35.00 43.18
C LEU A 418 -58.97 -34.63 44.67
N PRO A 419 -59.70 -35.30 45.59
CA PRO A 419 -59.58 -35.03 47.03
C PRO A 419 -58.23 -35.46 47.63
N THR A 420 -57.44 -36.27 46.92
CA THR A 420 -56.11 -36.76 47.34
C THR A 420 -54.96 -35.96 46.77
N VAL A 421 -55.22 -34.82 46.11
CA VAL A 421 -54.15 -34.01 45.54
C VAL A 421 -53.28 -33.42 46.65
N THR A 422 -51.97 -33.67 46.58
CA THR A 422 -50.99 -33.10 47.52
C THR A 422 -50.31 -31.89 46.90
N GLN A 423 -49.83 -30.95 47.73
CA GLN A 423 -49.05 -29.82 47.24
C GLN A 423 -47.79 -30.27 46.48
N LYS A 424 -47.17 -31.36 46.95
CA LYS A 424 -46.02 -32.01 46.29
C LYS A 424 -46.38 -32.46 44.88
N LEU A 425 -47.54 -33.10 44.70
CA LEU A 425 -48.04 -33.52 43.39
C LEU A 425 -48.31 -32.32 42.48
N CYS A 426 -48.95 -31.26 42.99
CA CYS A 426 -49.19 -30.03 42.23
C CYS A 426 -47.89 -29.42 41.71
N THR A 427 -46.92 -29.17 42.59
CA THR A 427 -45.65 -28.54 42.22
C THR A 427 -44.85 -29.42 41.24
N THR A 428 -44.76 -30.73 41.47
CA THR A 428 -44.07 -31.62 40.52
C THR A 428 -44.78 -31.66 39.16
N THR A 429 -46.12 -31.64 39.14
CA THR A 429 -46.90 -31.61 37.90
C THR A 429 -46.73 -30.30 37.15
N GLU A 430 -46.71 -29.15 37.83
CA GLU A 430 -46.39 -27.85 37.22
C GLU A 430 -44.99 -27.82 36.59
N CYS A 431 -43.99 -28.36 37.29
CA CYS A 431 -42.63 -28.50 36.76
C CYS A 431 -42.59 -29.42 35.53
N LEU A 432 -43.31 -30.54 35.56
CA LEU A 432 -43.43 -31.46 34.43
C LEU A 432 -44.09 -30.79 33.22
N LEU A 433 -45.19 -30.06 33.42
CA LEU A 433 -45.85 -29.28 32.37
C LEU A 433 -44.94 -28.18 31.82
N GLY A 434 -44.17 -27.51 32.68
CA GLY A 434 -43.14 -26.54 32.26
C GLY A 434 -42.05 -27.17 31.39
N SER A 435 -41.61 -28.39 31.72
CA SER A 435 -40.66 -29.14 30.92
C SER A 435 -41.26 -29.57 29.57
N LEU A 436 -42.53 -29.99 29.52
CA LEU A 436 -43.25 -30.33 28.28
C LEU A 436 -43.48 -29.11 27.39
N CYS A 437 -43.76 -27.93 27.97
CA CYS A 437 -43.84 -26.67 27.25
C CYS A 437 -42.48 -26.31 26.63
N SER A 438 -41.39 -26.44 27.39
CA SER A 438 -40.02 -26.23 26.92
C SER A 438 -39.64 -27.23 25.81
N LEU A 439 -40.08 -28.48 25.93
CA LEU A 439 -39.87 -29.53 24.92
C LEU A 439 -40.66 -29.23 23.64
N THR A 440 -41.91 -28.77 23.77
CA THR A 440 -42.75 -28.34 22.64
C THR A 440 -42.12 -27.15 21.91
N SER A 441 -41.61 -26.17 22.66
CA SER A 441 -40.93 -24.99 22.11
C SER A 441 -39.62 -25.36 21.40
N SER A 442 -38.74 -26.13 22.05
CA SER A 442 -37.45 -26.55 21.46
C SER A 442 -37.63 -27.39 20.20
N THR A 443 -38.52 -28.38 20.20
CA THR A 443 -38.82 -29.18 19.00
C THR A 443 -39.41 -28.33 17.86
N GLY A 444 -40.24 -27.34 18.17
CA GLY A 444 -40.80 -26.40 17.17
C GLY A 444 -39.75 -25.46 16.58
N LYS A 445 -38.85 -24.93 17.42
CA LYS A 445 -37.69 -24.13 16.98
C LYS A 445 -36.80 -24.95 16.04
N ILE A 446 -36.46 -26.19 16.41
CA ILE A 446 -35.63 -27.09 15.59
C ILE A 446 -36.30 -27.36 14.24
N ALA A 447 -37.60 -27.73 14.22
CA ALA A 447 -38.31 -28.03 12.99
C ALA A 447 -38.36 -26.82 12.03
N THR A 448 -38.67 -25.63 12.57
CA THR A 448 -38.73 -24.38 11.81
C THR A 448 -37.34 -23.98 11.29
N PHE A 449 -36.31 -24.06 12.14
CA PHE A 449 -34.92 -23.78 11.77
C PHE A 449 -34.45 -24.69 10.63
N PHE A 450 -34.75 -25.99 10.73
CA PHE A 450 -34.33 -26.97 9.75
C PHE A 450 -34.99 -26.72 8.38
N SER A 451 -36.30 -26.44 8.37
CA SER A 451 -37.03 -26.07 7.14
C SER A 451 -36.51 -24.77 6.53
N ASN A 452 -36.24 -23.74 7.34
CA ASN A 452 -35.74 -22.46 6.84
C ASN A 452 -34.33 -22.55 6.23
N ASN A 453 -33.54 -23.57 6.61
CA ASN A 453 -32.20 -23.80 6.07
C ASN A 453 -32.15 -25.03 5.14
N LEU A 454 -33.29 -25.58 4.71
CA LEU A 454 -33.34 -26.79 3.90
C LEU A 454 -32.64 -26.61 2.55
N ASP A 455 -32.79 -25.44 1.92
CA ASP A 455 -32.10 -25.12 0.66
C ASP A 455 -30.58 -25.18 0.82
N PHE A 456 -30.05 -24.74 1.97
CA PHE A 456 -28.63 -24.82 2.28
C PHE A 456 -28.17 -26.27 2.46
N PHE A 457 -28.94 -27.10 3.18
CA PHE A 457 -28.61 -28.52 3.39
C PHE A 457 -28.71 -29.37 2.11
N THR A 458 -29.60 -28.99 1.18
CA THR A 458 -29.84 -29.72 -0.08
C THR A 458 -28.95 -29.24 -1.23
N SER A 459 -28.41 -28.01 -1.14
CA SER A 459 -27.47 -27.46 -2.13
C SER A 459 -26.06 -28.01 -1.95
N SER A 460 -25.45 -28.56 -3.00
CA SER A 460 -24.01 -28.89 -2.97
C SER A 460 -23.19 -27.60 -3.02
N GLY A 461 -22.75 -27.12 -1.86
CA GLY A 461 -21.99 -25.88 -1.72
C GLY A 461 -20.60 -25.88 -2.38
N TYR A 462 -20.09 -27.05 -2.79
CA TYR A 462 -18.74 -27.18 -3.36
C TYR A 462 -18.67 -28.05 -4.64
N SER A 463 -19.78 -28.60 -5.15
CA SER A 463 -19.74 -29.28 -6.46
C SER A 463 -19.73 -28.26 -7.61
N PRO A 464 -18.80 -28.39 -8.58
CA PRO A 464 -18.88 -27.62 -9.82
C PRO A 464 -20.23 -27.87 -10.50
N ARG A 465 -20.84 -26.80 -11.03
CA ARG A 465 -22.07 -26.90 -11.84
C ARG A 465 -21.86 -27.94 -12.95
N GLY A 466 -22.58 -29.07 -12.87
CA GLY A 466 -22.53 -30.15 -13.86
C GLY A 466 -21.67 -31.37 -13.48
N SER A 467 -21.02 -31.39 -12.32
CA SER A 467 -20.29 -32.57 -11.83
C SER A 467 -21.14 -33.39 -10.86
N THR A 468 -21.26 -34.70 -11.11
CA THR A 468 -21.92 -35.68 -10.24
C THR A 468 -21.01 -36.25 -9.15
N VAL A 469 -19.76 -35.78 -9.08
CA VAL A 469 -18.73 -36.33 -8.18
C VAL A 469 -18.84 -35.65 -6.81
N THR A 470 -19.06 -36.47 -5.78
CA THR A 470 -18.97 -36.08 -4.37
C THR A 470 -17.55 -35.68 -4.01
N LEU A 471 -17.40 -34.65 -3.18
CA LEU A 471 -16.08 -34.18 -2.78
C LEU A 471 -15.43 -35.18 -1.83
N ASN A 472 -14.37 -35.84 -2.29
CA ASN A 472 -13.62 -36.72 -1.41
C ASN A 472 -12.73 -35.90 -0.44
N PRO A 473 -12.34 -36.47 0.72
CA PRO A 473 -11.49 -35.80 1.70
C PRO A 473 -10.13 -35.31 1.15
N LEU A 474 -9.51 -36.03 0.20
CA LEU A 474 -8.24 -35.64 -0.44
C LEU A 474 -8.42 -34.45 -1.40
N GLN A 475 -9.55 -34.38 -2.09
CA GLN A 475 -9.94 -33.26 -2.95
C GLN A 475 -10.28 -32.05 -2.10
N ALA A 476 -10.94 -32.25 -0.96
CA ALA A 476 -11.17 -31.21 0.02
C ALA A 476 -9.84 -30.66 0.58
N GLU A 477 -8.89 -31.53 0.94
CA GLU A 477 -7.56 -31.11 1.39
C GLU A 477 -6.79 -30.33 0.29
N SER A 478 -6.88 -30.79 -0.97
CA SER A 478 -6.30 -30.09 -2.12
C SER A 478 -6.93 -28.72 -2.35
N LEU A 479 -8.26 -28.60 -2.29
CA LEU A 479 -8.98 -27.32 -2.38
C LEU A 479 -8.55 -26.36 -1.27
N LEU A 480 -8.39 -26.87 -0.05
CA LEU A 480 -7.96 -26.06 1.08
C LEU A 480 -6.51 -25.59 0.93
N ALA A 481 -5.62 -26.47 0.48
CA ALA A 481 -4.23 -26.12 0.17
C ALA A 481 -4.15 -25.05 -0.93
N ASN A 482 -4.97 -25.17 -1.97
CA ASN A 482 -5.05 -24.19 -3.05
C ASN A 482 -5.63 -22.85 -2.55
N LYS A 483 -6.66 -22.87 -1.70
CA LYS A 483 -7.21 -21.67 -1.03
C LYS A 483 -6.13 -20.95 -0.23
N LYS A 484 -5.34 -21.69 0.58
CA LYS A 484 -4.24 -21.12 1.38
C LYS A 484 -3.14 -20.51 0.50
N ARG A 485 -2.75 -21.19 -0.58
CA ARG A 485 -1.79 -20.64 -1.55
C ARG A 485 -2.31 -19.39 -2.25
N ALA A 486 -3.57 -19.38 -2.67
CA ALA A 486 -4.21 -18.23 -3.29
C ALA A 486 -4.28 -17.02 -2.34
N ALA A 487 -4.70 -17.24 -1.09
CA ALA A 487 -4.72 -16.20 -0.07
C ALA A 487 -3.32 -15.62 0.21
N ALA A 488 -2.30 -16.48 0.30
CA ALA A 488 -0.91 -16.05 0.47
C ALA A 488 -0.40 -15.23 -0.73
N PHE A 489 -0.77 -15.63 -1.96
CA PHE A 489 -0.43 -14.90 -3.17
C PHE A 489 -1.08 -13.51 -3.22
N ILE A 490 -2.38 -13.40 -2.93
CA ILE A 490 -3.08 -12.10 -2.87
C ILE A 490 -2.49 -11.21 -1.78
N HIS A 491 -2.17 -11.77 -0.61
CA HIS A 491 -1.50 -11.03 0.45
C HIS A 491 -0.12 -10.50 0.02
N ALA A 492 0.63 -11.29 -0.76
CA ALA A 492 1.90 -10.84 -1.33
C ALA A 492 1.73 -9.70 -2.35
N LEU A 493 0.66 -9.74 -3.17
CA LEU A 493 0.33 -8.67 -4.13
C LEU A 493 -0.12 -7.38 -3.46
N LYS A 494 -0.87 -7.46 -2.36
CA LYS A 494 -1.35 -6.30 -1.58
C LYS A 494 -0.25 -5.62 -0.78
N ARG A 495 0.97 -6.16 -0.75
CA ARG A 495 2.08 -5.56 -0.01
C ARG A 495 2.38 -4.17 -0.59
N PRO A 496 2.28 -3.08 0.21
CA PRO A 496 2.55 -1.74 -0.29
C PRO A 496 3.94 -1.69 -0.92
N ARG A 497 4.02 -1.23 -2.18
CA ARG A 497 5.29 -1.00 -2.84
C ARG A 497 6.08 0.01 -1.99
N ALA A 498 7.32 -0.31 -1.67
CA ALA A 498 8.17 0.60 -0.91
C ALA A 498 8.17 1.98 -1.58
N PRO A 499 8.06 3.09 -0.81
CA PRO A 499 7.98 4.42 -1.40
C PRO A 499 9.20 4.66 -2.29
N SER A 500 8.96 4.84 -3.59
CA SER A 500 9.98 5.29 -4.53
C SER A 500 10.30 6.75 -4.22
N VAL A 501 11.59 7.12 -4.28
CA VAL A 501 12.02 8.51 -4.07
C VAL A 501 11.26 9.41 -5.06
N PRO A 502 10.50 10.41 -4.59
CA PRO A 502 9.80 11.35 -5.46
C PRO A 502 10.75 12.00 -6.47
N TYR A 503 10.29 12.22 -7.69
CA TYR A 503 11.13 12.73 -8.80
C TYR A 503 11.79 14.09 -8.46
N SER A 504 11.09 14.96 -7.73
CA SER A 504 11.63 16.22 -7.23
C SER A 504 12.80 16.03 -6.26
N GLU A 505 12.71 15.04 -5.39
CA GLU A 505 13.73 14.69 -4.41
C GLU A 505 14.93 13.99 -5.08
N ALA A 506 14.67 13.15 -6.09
CA ALA A 506 15.71 12.57 -6.95
C ALA A 506 16.50 13.65 -7.72
N LEU A 507 15.82 14.68 -8.24
CA LEU A 507 16.47 15.82 -8.91
C LEU A 507 17.25 16.72 -7.95
N SER A 508 16.78 16.88 -6.71
CA SER A 508 17.50 17.60 -5.66
C SER A 508 18.78 16.83 -5.26
N ASN A 509 18.65 15.53 -5.00
CA ASN A 509 19.77 14.66 -4.66
C ASN A 509 20.81 14.60 -5.79
N ARG A 510 20.37 14.57 -7.05
CA ARG A 510 21.28 14.67 -8.20
C ARG A 510 22.05 15.99 -8.17
N ARG A 511 21.39 17.14 -7.96
CA ARG A 511 22.05 18.45 -7.88
C ARG A 511 23.07 18.53 -6.74
N VAL A 512 22.74 17.99 -5.57
CA VAL A 512 23.64 17.93 -4.41
C VAL A 512 24.85 17.02 -4.70
N LEU A 513 24.64 15.91 -5.41
CA LEU A 513 25.74 15.05 -5.83
C LEU A 513 26.65 15.78 -6.84
N THR A 514 26.10 16.47 -7.84
CA THR A 514 26.90 17.21 -8.81
C THR A 514 27.73 18.31 -8.15
N SER A 515 27.13 19.10 -7.25
CA SER A 515 27.87 20.16 -6.53
C SER A 515 28.91 19.60 -5.56
N SER A 516 28.66 18.44 -4.96
CA SER A 516 29.62 17.75 -4.11
C SER A 516 30.80 17.17 -4.92
N THR A 517 30.56 16.69 -6.16
CA THR A 517 31.64 16.29 -7.07
C THR A 517 32.49 17.47 -7.53
N GLU A 518 31.87 18.61 -7.87
CA GLU A 518 32.57 19.85 -8.24
C GLU A 518 33.42 20.39 -7.07
N SER A 519 32.88 20.34 -5.85
CA SER A 519 33.62 20.73 -4.64
C SER A 519 34.82 19.78 -4.36
N ARG A 520 34.65 18.48 -4.60
CA ARG A 520 35.74 17.49 -4.46
C ARG A 520 36.85 17.73 -5.48
N GLU A 521 36.52 18.09 -6.72
CA GLU A 521 37.50 18.45 -7.75
C GLU A 521 38.26 19.73 -7.38
N GLY A 522 37.58 20.75 -6.86
CA GLY A 522 38.22 21.97 -6.35
C GLY A 522 39.18 21.71 -5.18
N LEU A 523 38.78 20.88 -4.21
CA LEU A 523 39.65 20.44 -3.11
C LEU A 523 40.87 19.65 -3.60
N THR A 524 40.67 18.79 -4.61
CA THR A 524 41.76 18.00 -5.20
C THR A 524 42.79 18.90 -5.90
N GLN A 525 42.34 19.94 -6.62
CA GLN A 525 43.23 20.94 -7.21
C GLN A 525 43.99 21.74 -6.15
N GLN A 526 43.33 22.12 -5.06
CA GLN A 526 43.97 22.86 -3.96
C GLN A 526 45.03 22.02 -3.23
N VAL A 527 44.79 20.72 -3.07
CA VAL A 527 45.78 19.76 -2.54
C VAL A 527 46.95 19.63 -3.52
N GLN A 528 46.70 19.50 -4.83
CA GLN A 528 47.74 19.41 -5.84
C GLN A 528 48.64 20.67 -5.86
N GLN A 529 48.05 21.86 -5.82
CA GLN A 529 48.80 23.12 -5.75
C GLN A 529 49.63 23.23 -4.47
N SER A 530 49.11 22.71 -3.35
CA SER A 530 49.84 22.70 -2.08
C SER A 530 51.04 21.75 -2.13
N LEU A 531 50.88 20.56 -2.75
CA LEU A 531 51.96 19.61 -2.96
C LEU A 531 53.06 20.17 -3.89
N GLU A 532 52.69 20.84 -4.98
CA GLU A 532 53.65 21.51 -5.87
C GLU A 532 54.42 22.65 -5.18
N LYS A 533 53.76 23.36 -4.26
CA LYS A 533 54.41 24.39 -3.46
C LYS A 533 55.40 23.79 -2.46
N ILE A 534 55.04 22.68 -1.83
CA ILE A 534 55.94 21.93 -0.94
C ILE A 534 57.16 21.43 -1.72
N ALA A 535 56.97 20.82 -2.89
CA ALA A 535 58.08 20.35 -3.72
C ALA A 535 59.04 21.48 -4.12
N ARG A 536 58.52 22.67 -4.44
CA ARG A 536 59.37 23.85 -4.72
C ARG A 536 60.17 24.31 -3.51
N LEU A 537 59.53 24.35 -2.33
CA LEU A 537 60.22 24.68 -1.08
C LEU A 537 61.28 23.63 -0.70
N GLU A 538 61.04 22.36 -1.00
CA GLU A 538 62.03 21.30 -0.82
C GLU A 538 63.23 21.47 -1.76
N GLN A 539 63.00 21.82 -3.03
CA GLN A 539 64.07 22.14 -3.97
C GLN A 539 64.88 23.37 -3.54
N GLU A 540 64.23 24.43 -3.04
CA GLU A 540 64.91 25.61 -2.49
C GLU A 540 65.72 25.24 -1.24
N LYS A 541 65.19 24.40 -0.36
CA LYS A 541 65.92 23.89 0.81
C LYS A 541 67.19 23.14 0.39
N GLU A 542 67.10 22.27 -0.61
CA GLU A 542 68.27 21.56 -1.15
C GLU A 542 69.29 22.52 -1.77
N HIS A 543 68.82 23.52 -2.52
CA HIS A 543 69.68 24.58 -3.07
C HIS A 543 70.45 25.32 -1.97
N TRP A 544 69.76 25.81 -0.94
CA TRP A 544 70.40 26.52 0.18
C TRP A 544 71.33 25.61 1.00
N LEU A 545 71.01 24.32 1.13
CA LEU A 545 71.89 23.34 1.77
C LEU A 545 73.19 23.17 0.98
N LEU A 546 73.12 23.06 -0.34
CA LEU A 546 74.28 22.98 -1.22
C LEU A 546 75.11 24.27 -1.18
N GLU A 547 74.48 25.46 -1.17
CA GLU A 547 75.18 26.73 -1.01
C GLU A 547 75.89 26.83 0.34
N ALA A 548 75.24 26.40 1.44
CA ALA A 548 75.86 26.37 2.76
C ALA A 548 77.07 25.41 2.80
N GLN A 549 76.98 24.24 2.16
CA GLN A 549 78.10 23.31 2.03
C GLN A 549 79.25 23.90 1.19
N LEU A 550 78.95 24.54 0.07
CA LEU A 550 79.93 25.27 -0.74
C LEU A 550 80.59 26.42 0.04
N GLY A 551 79.80 27.16 0.83
CA GLY A 551 80.29 28.19 1.74
C GLY A 551 81.25 27.62 2.78
N LYS A 552 80.90 26.46 3.37
CA LYS A 552 81.78 25.75 4.32
C LYS A 552 83.09 25.31 3.67
N VAL A 553 83.05 24.73 2.47
CA VAL A 553 84.25 24.33 1.72
C VAL A 553 85.12 25.54 1.36
N ARG A 554 84.53 26.67 0.98
CA ARG A 554 85.27 27.93 0.74
C ARG A 554 85.93 28.43 2.03
N LEU A 555 85.21 28.38 3.15
CA LEU A 555 85.73 28.78 4.45
C LEU A 555 86.86 27.86 4.92
N GLU A 556 86.75 26.55 4.69
CA GLU A 556 87.82 25.58 4.95
C GLU A 556 89.06 25.86 4.08
N LYS A 557 88.88 26.22 2.80
CA LYS A 557 89.97 26.64 1.92
C LYS A 557 90.62 27.96 2.34
N GLU A 558 89.83 28.94 2.76
CA GLU A 558 90.37 30.20 3.28
C GLU A 558 91.04 29.99 4.63
N ASN A 559 90.53 29.12 5.50
CA ASN A 559 91.21 28.72 6.73
C ASN A 559 92.51 27.96 6.43
N GLN A 560 92.56 27.13 5.39
CA GLN A 560 93.81 26.52 4.91
C GLN A 560 94.78 27.57 4.39
N ARG A 561 94.32 28.59 3.65
CA ARG A 561 95.15 29.73 3.24
C ARG A 561 95.63 30.56 4.42
N ILE A 562 94.78 30.82 5.41
CA ILE A 562 95.16 31.49 6.66
C ILE A 562 96.20 30.65 7.38
N ALA A 563 96.02 29.33 7.48
CA ALA A 563 97.02 28.43 8.06
C ALA A 563 98.32 28.38 7.25
N GLU A 564 98.27 28.46 5.92
CA GLU A 564 99.45 28.56 5.05
C GLU A 564 100.15 29.91 5.19
N LEU A 565 99.40 31.01 5.34
CA LEU A 565 99.92 32.36 5.59
C LEU A 565 100.46 32.48 7.02
N GLU A 566 99.84 31.85 8.00
CA GLU A 566 100.34 31.69 9.38
C GLU A 566 101.59 30.81 9.40
N ALA A 567 101.65 29.75 8.58
CA ALA A 567 102.84 28.93 8.41
C ALA A 567 103.96 29.68 7.68
N GLN A 568 103.64 30.58 6.75
CA GLN A 568 104.61 31.47 6.10
C GLN A 568 105.08 32.60 7.04
N LEU A 569 104.19 33.13 7.90
CA LEU A 569 104.52 34.05 8.98
C LEU A 569 105.38 33.37 10.07
N ALA A 570 105.08 32.11 10.41
CA ALA A 570 105.86 31.29 11.32
C ALA A 570 107.21 30.87 10.70
N ALA A 571 107.27 30.59 9.40
CA ALA A 571 108.52 30.31 8.68
C ALA A 571 109.40 31.56 8.49
N ALA A 572 108.81 32.77 8.47
CA ALA A 572 109.52 34.04 8.53
C ALA A 572 109.96 34.42 9.96
N ALA A 573 109.39 33.79 10.99
CA ALA A 573 109.73 33.95 12.40
C ALA A 573 110.59 32.78 12.91
N LEU A 574 111.82 32.72 12.39
CA LEU A 574 113.06 32.22 13.01
C LEU A 574 113.33 30.70 13.05
N GLY A 575 114.52 30.37 12.55
CA GLY A 575 115.14 29.06 12.68
C GLY A 575 115.59 28.72 14.10
N GLY A 576 115.30 27.46 14.46
CA GLY A 576 116.23 26.56 15.14
C GLY A 576 116.52 26.79 16.62
N SER A 577 115.79 26.09 17.48
CA SER A 577 116.41 25.12 18.39
C SER A 577 115.36 24.11 18.91
N PRO A 578 115.72 22.81 19.10
CA PRO A 578 114.78 21.71 19.28
C PRO A 578 114.81 21.09 20.70
N ASP A 579 113.63 20.88 21.28
CA ASP A 579 113.31 19.95 22.39
C ASP A 579 111.78 19.74 22.33
N SER A 580 111.18 18.61 21.92
CA SER A 580 111.23 17.20 22.40
C SER A 580 111.02 17.09 23.91
N GLN A 581 109.92 16.55 24.45
CA GLN A 581 109.16 15.34 24.11
C GLN A 581 107.66 15.64 23.95
N ARG A 582 107.00 15.33 22.84
CA ARG A 582 106.50 14.01 22.38
C ARG A 582 105.50 13.32 23.33
N ALA A 583 104.21 13.65 23.13
CA ALA A 583 103.15 12.65 23.04
C ALA A 583 102.78 12.52 21.56
N ALA A 584 103.32 11.48 20.92
CA ALA A 584 102.98 11.06 19.57
C ALA A 584 102.55 9.59 19.63
N ALA A 585 101.31 9.33 19.22
CA ALA A 585 100.82 8.13 18.54
C ALA A 585 99.33 8.43 18.22
N ALA A 586 98.86 8.72 17.00
CA ALA A 586 99.30 8.41 15.65
C ALA A 586 99.59 6.91 15.44
N GLY A 587 98.80 6.29 14.58
CA GLY A 587 98.94 4.89 14.16
C GLY A 587 97.71 4.10 14.57
N CYS A 588 96.64 4.02 13.78
CA CYS A 588 96.67 3.55 12.39
C CYS A 588 97.57 2.31 12.29
N SER A 589 96.98 1.13 12.07
CA SER A 589 97.39 0.20 11.02
C SER A 589 96.98 -1.23 11.36
N MET A 590 96.17 -1.80 10.45
CA MET A 590 96.38 -3.10 9.83
C MET A 590 96.62 -4.33 10.71
N LEU A 591 95.61 -5.18 10.72
CA LEU A 591 95.63 -6.61 10.39
C LEU A 591 94.14 -6.95 10.18
N CYS A 592 93.66 -7.58 9.13
CA CYS A 592 94.06 -8.83 8.53
C CYS A 592 93.18 -8.93 7.27
N LEU A 593 93.71 -9.28 6.11
CA LEU A 593 93.63 -10.67 5.64
C LEU A 593 92.18 -11.19 5.59
N CYS A 594 91.69 -11.35 4.35
CA CYS A 594 90.77 -12.39 3.92
C CYS A 594 89.65 -12.86 4.88
N LEU A 595 88.42 -12.71 4.37
CA LEU A 595 87.21 -13.52 4.65
C LEU A 595 86.24 -12.96 5.72
N GLN A 596 84.98 -12.88 5.28
CA GLN A 596 83.73 -12.87 6.06
C GLN A 596 83.36 -11.61 6.87
N VAL A 597 82.72 -10.60 6.23
CA VAL A 597 81.62 -9.83 6.87
C VAL A 597 80.63 -9.30 5.81
N GLY A 598 80.14 -10.19 4.95
CA GLY A 598 78.93 -9.90 4.16
C GLY A 598 77.64 -10.00 5.00
N ASP A 599 77.75 -10.38 6.28
CA ASP A 599 76.64 -10.75 7.15
C ASP A 599 76.19 -9.66 8.14
N GLU A 600 77.05 -8.72 8.59
CA GLU A 600 76.63 -7.70 9.58
C GLU A 600 75.81 -6.56 8.95
N GLU A 601 76.28 -5.95 7.86
CA GLU A 601 75.52 -4.93 7.12
C GLU A 601 74.25 -5.51 6.49
N SER A 602 74.31 -6.74 6.00
CA SER A 602 73.13 -7.44 5.46
C SER A 602 72.16 -7.83 6.58
N ARG A 603 72.63 -8.25 7.76
CA ARG A 603 71.78 -8.46 8.96
C ARG A 603 71.12 -7.17 9.41
N GLU A 604 71.85 -6.06 9.44
CA GLU A 604 71.28 -4.75 9.81
C GLU A 604 70.26 -4.26 8.78
N GLN A 605 70.53 -4.45 7.48
CA GLN A 605 69.60 -4.14 6.40
C GLN A 605 68.36 -5.04 6.43
N LEU A 606 68.51 -6.32 6.76
CA LEU A 606 67.40 -7.26 6.89
C LEU A 606 66.51 -6.92 8.11
N ILE A 607 67.12 -6.53 9.23
CA ILE A 607 66.41 -6.06 10.42
C ILE A 607 65.65 -4.77 10.11
N LYS A 608 66.29 -3.79 9.44
CA LYS A 608 65.62 -2.55 9.01
C LYS A 608 64.49 -2.83 8.04
N SER A 609 64.69 -3.71 7.06
CA SER A 609 63.67 -4.12 6.10
C SER A 609 62.48 -4.82 6.78
N HIS A 610 62.73 -5.73 7.73
CA HIS A 610 61.70 -6.41 8.51
C HIS A 610 60.88 -5.43 9.35
N TYR A 611 61.52 -4.51 10.08
CA TYR A 611 60.80 -3.52 10.88
C TYR A 611 60.08 -2.48 10.01
N MET A 612 60.64 -2.06 8.87
CA MET A 612 59.95 -1.19 7.92
C MET A 612 58.73 -1.87 7.30
N CYS A 613 58.86 -3.14 6.91
CA CYS A 613 57.75 -3.95 6.41
C CYS A 613 56.67 -4.10 7.50
N ARG A 614 57.07 -4.40 8.74
CA ARG A 614 56.16 -4.53 9.87
C ARG A 614 55.45 -3.23 10.22
N VAL A 615 56.14 -2.09 10.14
CA VAL A 615 55.53 -0.77 10.30
C VAL A 615 54.52 -0.53 9.18
N GLY A 616 54.87 -0.83 7.92
CA GLY A 616 53.93 -0.73 6.80
C GLY A 616 52.68 -1.62 6.95
N GLU A 617 52.85 -2.86 7.41
CA GLU A 617 51.73 -3.76 7.73
C GLU A 617 50.85 -3.20 8.85
N LEU A 618 51.43 -2.70 9.93
CA LEU A 618 50.67 -2.12 11.04
C LEU A 618 49.96 -0.82 10.62
N THR A 619 50.58 0.01 9.78
CA THR A 619 49.96 1.22 9.22
C THR A 619 48.78 0.88 8.33
N THR A 620 48.90 -0.13 7.46
CA THR A 620 47.78 -0.58 6.60
C THR A 620 46.66 -1.21 7.43
N GLN A 621 46.97 -2.02 8.45
CA GLN A 621 45.96 -2.54 9.37
C GLN A 621 45.24 -1.42 10.13
N LEU A 622 45.96 -0.40 10.60
CA LEU A 622 45.37 0.75 11.27
C LEU A 622 44.45 1.54 10.33
N GLN A 623 44.88 1.81 9.10
CA GLN A 623 44.06 2.50 8.09
C GLN A 623 42.78 1.72 7.74
N ILE A 624 42.87 0.40 7.62
CA ILE A 624 41.71 -0.46 7.37
C ILE A 624 40.77 -0.45 8.58
N SER A 625 41.32 -0.49 9.80
CA SER A 625 40.53 -0.41 11.03
C SER A 625 39.81 0.93 11.17
N ASP A 626 40.49 2.05 10.91
CA ASP A 626 39.90 3.39 10.93
C ASP A 626 38.83 3.55 9.85
N SER A 627 39.08 3.04 8.64
CA SER A 627 38.09 3.04 7.56
C SER A 627 36.82 2.26 7.95
N LYS A 628 36.97 1.10 8.59
CA LYS A 628 35.85 0.31 9.12
C LYS A 628 35.10 1.06 10.24
N ALA A 629 35.82 1.70 11.15
CA ALA A 629 35.23 2.47 12.23
C ALA A 629 34.39 3.66 11.68
N VAL A 630 34.91 4.38 10.69
CA VAL A 630 34.17 5.47 10.01
C VAL A 630 32.96 4.93 9.25
N HIS A 631 33.10 3.78 8.57
CA HIS A 631 31.99 3.12 7.89
C HIS A 631 30.86 2.76 8.87
N PHE A 632 31.15 2.06 9.96
CA PHE A 632 30.15 1.70 10.97
C PHE A 632 29.52 2.92 11.63
N HIS A 633 30.28 3.99 11.88
CA HIS A 633 29.71 5.24 12.39
C HIS A 633 28.72 5.87 11.42
N SER A 634 29.03 5.84 10.12
CA SER A 634 28.13 6.34 9.07
C SER A 634 26.84 5.50 8.96
N GLU A 635 26.96 4.18 9.07
CA GLU A 635 25.82 3.26 9.08
C GLU A 635 24.93 3.46 10.30
N CYS A 636 25.52 3.53 11.50
CA CYS A 636 24.79 3.82 12.74
C CYS A 636 24.03 5.15 12.65
N ARG A 637 24.65 6.18 12.06
CA ARG A 637 23.99 7.48 11.85
C ARG A 637 22.85 7.40 10.83
N ALA A 638 23.00 6.62 9.76
CA ALA A 638 21.94 6.41 8.78
C ALA A 638 20.76 5.60 9.38
N LEU A 639 21.07 4.57 10.17
CA LEU A 639 20.10 3.78 10.92
C LEU A 639 19.33 4.63 11.93
N ALA A 640 20.02 5.46 12.72
CA ALA A 640 19.38 6.36 13.67
C ALA A 640 18.39 7.31 12.98
N LYS A 641 18.77 7.91 11.84
CA LYS A 641 17.87 8.77 11.06
C LYS A 641 16.64 8.01 10.53
N ARG A 642 16.83 6.79 10.02
CA ARG A 642 15.71 5.95 9.55
C ARG A 642 14.77 5.59 10.69
N LEU A 643 15.32 5.27 11.86
CA LEU A 643 14.53 4.97 13.07
C LEU A 643 13.68 6.16 13.48
N THR A 644 14.26 7.37 13.55
CA THR A 644 13.51 8.58 13.92
C THR A 644 12.38 8.90 12.93
N ILE A 645 12.58 8.68 11.63
CA ILE A 645 11.53 8.88 10.62
C ILE A 645 10.41 7.84 10.81
N ALA A 646 10.77 6.58 11.06
CA ALA A 646 9.81 5.52 11.32
C ALA A 646 9.01 5.76 12.63
N GLU A 647 9.67 6.27 13.67
CA GLU A 647 9.01 6.65 14.93
C GLU A 647 7.99 7.76 14.73
N LYS A 648 8.33 8.82 13.99
CA LYS A 648 7.39 9.89 13.64
C LYS A 648 6.20 9.37 12.84
N ALA A 649 6.43 8.49 11.86
CA ALA A 649 5.35 7.89 11.07
C ALA A 649 4.43 6.99 11.94
N ARG A 650 5.01 6.28 12.92
CA ARG A 650 4.25 5.48 13.89
C ARG A 650 3.39 6.38 14.79
N GLU A 651 3.90 7.52 15.23
CA GLU A 651 3.16 8.50 16.02
C GLU A 651 1.97 9.07 15.23
N THR A 652 2.18 9.52 13.99
CA THR A 652 1.09 10.05 13.15
C THR A 652 0.01 9.00 12.91
N LEU A 653 0.39 7.76 12.59
CA LEU A 653 -0.58 6.67 12.42
C LEU A 653 -1.33 6.35 13.72
N SER A 654 -0.66 6.44 14.88
CA SER A 654 -1.32 6.26 16.17
C SER A 654 -2.34 7.36 16.46
N GLU A 655 -2.10 8.59 16.04
CA GLU A 655 -3.05 9.70 16.17
C GLU A 655 -4.24 9.52 15.24
N ASP A 656 -4.00 9.13 13.97
CA ASP A 656 -5.07 8.85 13.00
C ASP A 656 -5.99 7.72 13.49
N VAL A 657 -5.44 6.66 14.07
CA VAL A 657 -6.22 5.55 14.65
C VAL A 657 -7.07 6.05 15.83
N LYS A 658 -6.54 6.90 16.71
CA LYS A 658 -7.32 7.48 17.81
C LYS A 658 -8.47 8.32 17.29
N LEU A 659 -8.23 9.14 16.26
CA LEU A 659 -9.24 10.01 15.67
C LEU A 659 -10.33 9.21 14.93
N ALA A 660 -9.94 8.16 14.22
CA ALA A 660 -10.88 7.22 13.59
C ALA A 660 -11.76 6.51 14.64
N ASN A 661 -11.17 6.05 15.75
CA ASN A 661 -11.92 5.42 16.84
C ASN A 661 -12.92 6.38 17.48
N GLN A 662 -12.54 7.63 17.73
CA GLN A 662 -13.45 8.68 18.23
C GLN A 662 -14.62 8.93 17.26
N LYS A 663 -14.37 8.88 15.95
CA LYS A 663 -15.41 9.02 14.93
C LYS A 663 -16.36 7.82 14.91
N ILE A 664 -15.84 6.60 15.09
CA ILE A 664 -16.66 5.39 15.19
C ILE A 664 -17.58 5.48 16.40
N THR A 665 -17.07 5.86 17.58
CA THR A 665 -17.89 5.99 18.79
C THR A 665 -18.98 7.05 18.62
N HIS A 666 -18.65 8.20 18.04
CA HIS A 666 -19.62 9.25 17.74
C HIS A 666 -20.75 8.74 16.81
N LEU A 667 -20.39 8.03 15.73
CA LEU A 667 -21.38 7.47 14.81
C LEU A 667 -22.24 6.38 15.46
N GLN A 668 -21.68 5.61 16.39
CA GLN A 668 -22.44 4.62 17.16
C GLN A 668 -23.47 5.28 18.08
N ASP A 669 -23.12 6.39 18.74
CA ASP A 669 -24.04 7.16 19.59
C ASP A 669 -25.17 7.81 18.77
N GLU A 670 -24.84 8.38 17.61
CA GLU A 670 -25.83 8.91 16.66
C GLU A 670 -26.79 7.82 16.17
N LEU A 671 -26.26 6.63 15.85
CA LEU A 671 -27.06 5.49 15.42
C LEU A 671 -27.99 4.99 16.55
N ALA A 672 -27.47 4.90 17.78
CA ALA A 672 -28.25 4.46 18.94
C ALA A 672 -29.38 5.46 19.26
N THR A 673 -29.12 6.76 19.17
CA THR A 673 -30.14 7.80 19.39
C THR A 673 -31.20 7.80 18.28
N THR A 674 -30.82 7.64 17.01
CA THR A 674 -31.81 7.50 15.92
C THR A 674 -32.64 6.23 16.07
N LYS A 675 -32.02 5.10 16.41
CA LYS A 675 -32.74 3.83 16.63
C LYS A 675 -33.80 3.98 17.72
N ARG A 676 -33.43 4.54 18.88
CA ARG A 676 -34.36 4.78 19.99
C ARG A 676 -35.51 5.70 19.57
N SER A 677 -35.22 6.78 18.84
CA SER A 677 -36.27 7.69 18.35
C SER A 677 -37.27 7.00 17.41
N TYR A 678 -36.80 6.10 16.53
CA TYR A 678 -37.69 5.33 15.67
C TYR A 678 -38.50 4.28 16.44
N GLU A 679 -37.90 3.62 17.44
CA GLU A 679 -38.61 2.71 18.33
C GLU A 679 -39.73 3.44 19.09
N ASP A 680 -39.46 4.63 19.64
CA ASP A 680 -40.45 5.46 20.33
C ASP A 680 -41.60 5.88 19.39
N GLN A 681 -41.28 6.28 18.14
CA GLN A 681 -42.29 6.62 17.13
C GLN A 681 -43.16 5.42 16.76
N LEU A 682 -42.58 4.22 16.61
CA LEU A 682 -43.31 2.99 16.31
C LEU A 682 -44.19 2.55 17.49
N SER A 683 -43.72 2.75 18.73
CA SER A 683 -44.52 2.51 19.94
C SER A 683 -45.74 3.42 19.96
N MET A 684 -45.54 4.74 19.78
CA MET A 684 -46.65 5.70 19.73
C MET A 684 -47.66 5.39 18.61
N MET A 685 -47.19 4.97 17.43
CA MET A 685 -48.08 4.54 16.35
C MET A 685 -48.86 3.27 16.70
N SER A 686 -48.23 2.31 17.38
CA SER A 686 -48.89 1.08 17.82
C SER A 686 -49.97 1.37 18.85
N ASP A 687 -49.69 2.24 19.82
CA ASP A 687 -50.67 2.67 20.84
C ASP A 687 -51.86 3.39 20.18
N HIS A 688 -51.59 4.27 19.22
CA HIS A 688 -52.64 4.96 18.47
C HIS A 688 -53.49 3.98 17.65
N LEU A 689 -52.88 2.99 16.99
CA LEU A 689 -53.62 1.96 16.27
C LEU A 689 -54.47 1.09 17.19
N CYS A 690 -53.98 0.78 18.40
CA CYS A 690 -54.74 0.06 19.42
C CYS A 690 -55.99 0.86 19.83
N SER A 691 -55.81 2.13 20.17
CA SER A 691 -56.91 3.04 20.51
C SER A 691 -57.93 3.18 19.36
N MET A 692 -57.45 3.29 18.12
CA MET A 692 -58.32 3.35 16.95
C MET A 692 -59.09 2.04 16.73
N ASN A 693 -58.46 0.88 16.92
CA ASN A 693 -59.16 -0.41 16.84
C ASN A 693 -60.21 -0.58 17.95
N GLU A 694 -59.93 -0.11 19.16
CA GLU A 694 -60.92 -0.10 20.24
C GLU A 694 -62.16 0.75 19.90
N THR A 695 -61.94 1.94 19.31
CA THR A 695 -63.07 2.80 18.88
C THR A 695 -63.86 2.19 17.73
N LEU A 696 -63.18 1.57 16.75
CA LEU A 696 -63.84 0.82 15.67
C LEU A 696 -64.63 -0.38 16.20
N SER A 697 -64.12 -1.10 17.18
CA SER A 697 -64.85 -2.19 17.86
C SER A 697 -66.10 -1.66 18.56
N LYS A 698 -65.99 -0.56 19.33
CA LYS A 698 -67.16 0.07 19.99
C LYS A 698 -68.22 0.50 18.98
N GLN A 699 -67.83 1.15 17.88
CA GLN A 699 -68.75 1.52 16.81
C GLN A 699 -69.42 0.30 16.17
N ARG A 700 -68.70 -0.82 16.05
CA ARG A 700 -69.26 -2.05 15.51
C ARG A 700 -70.30 -2.68 16.45
N GLU A 701 -70.03 -2.70 17.75
CA GLU A 701 -70.99 -3.13 18.77
C GLU A 701 -72.26 -2.25 18.76
N GLU A 702 -72.11 -0.93 18.62
CA GLU A 702 -73.24 0.00 18.44
C GLU A 702 -74.06 -0.31 17.17
N ILE A 703 -73.41 -0.59 16.05
CA ILE A 703 -74.10 -0.98 14.82
C ILE A 703 -74.87 -2.29 15.00
N ASP A 704 -74.27 -3.28 15.65
CA ASP A 704 -74.89 -4.59 15.85
C ASP A 704 -76.06 -4.52 16.83
N THR A 705 -75.96 -3.72 17.89
CA THR A 705 -77.09 -3.43 18.80
C THR A 705 -78.23 -2.71 18.10
N LEU A 706 -77.96 -1.71 17.26
CA LEU A 706 -78.98 -1.04 16.43
C LEU A 706 -79.66 -2.02 15.45
N LYS A 707 -78.90 -2.91 14.79
CA LYS A 707 -79.44 -3.94 13.90
C LYS A 707 -80.33 -4.95 14.64
N LEU A 708 -79.94 -5.36 15.85
CA LEU A 708 -80.75 -6.23 16.70
C LEU A 708 -82.04 -5.52 17.13
N GLY A 709 -81.97 -4.25 17.53
CA GLY A 709 -83.14 -3.43 17.85
C GLY A 709 -84.10 -3.27 16.67
N SER A 710 -83.59 -3.04 15.46
CA SER A 710 -84.42 -2.97 14.24
C SER A 710 -85.11 -4.30 13.92
N LYS A 711 -84.43 -5.45 14.14
CA LYS A 711 -85.03 -6.80 13.98
C LYS A 711 -86.14 -7.09 15.00
N VAL A 712 -85.99 -6.63 16.23
CA VAL A 712 -87.04 -6.75 17.27
C VAL A 712 -88.26 -5.89 16.91
N ASN A 713 -88.06 -4.68 16.40
CA ASN A 713 -89.15 -3.82 15.92
C ASN A 713 -89.89 -4.39 14.69
N THR A 714 -89.19 -5.06 13.77
CA THR A 714 -89.86 -5.72 12.62
C THR A 714 -90.68 -6.94 13.04
N LYS A 715 -90.27 -7.67 14.08
CA LYS A 715 -91.09 -8.76 14.65
C LYS A 715 -92.36 -8.26 15.34
N LYS A 716 -92.31 -7.11 16.02
CA LYS A 716 -93.48 -6.51 16.68
C LYS A 716 -94.55 -6.04 15.69
N ASN A 717 -94.16 -5.54 14.51
CA ASN A 717 -95.08 -5.10 13.46
C ASN A 717 -95.71 -6.24 12.65
N LYS A 718 -95.28 -7.50 12.82
CA LYS A 718 -95.88 -8.67 12.15
C LYS A 718 -96.93 -9.40 13.00
N SER A 719 -97.12 -8.97 14.25
CA SER A 719 -98.05 -9.57 15.22
C SER A 719 -99.21 -8.64 15.57
N ARG A 720 -99.51 -7.67 14.71
CA ARG A 720 -100.59 -6.70 14.91
C ARG A 720 -101.61 -6.78 13.79
#